data_AF-A0A934ALC0-F1
#
_entry.id   AF-A0A934ALC0-F1
#
_cell.length_a   1.000
_cell.length_b   1.000
_cell.length_c   1.000
_cell.angle_alpha   90.00
_cell.angle_beta   90.00
_cell.angle_gamma   90.00
#
_symmetry.space_group_name_H-M   'P 1'
#
loop_
_entity.id
_entity.type
_entity.pdbx_description
1 polymer ?
#
loop_
_entity_poly.entity_id
_entity_poly.type
_entity_poly.pdbx_seq_one_letter_code
_entity_poly.pdbx_strand_id
1 'polypeptide(L)'
;MRRAALCLTLLLPSLALCGETARPKPRPVTAALSAAAKAAEASASDLDLRPSRWDTAMALPEAEGLLKDPLSLPASAGRWKEGLRRSEDACGLLGVGRQVLGAPAGTLAREFRHSMAPESLGLAPDLRVAIARILWDMDIARAAVLEAADSLTGPERLAALQEVKAAVTSENGPRSEPAVYAAMARFRLSQLLEAGSFLLCAVSGSHLPALRKAAARSSVAEKRWKLPFGEALLVGPGERTFTAGELKGVALLIHLGRKSVYQGPVAAAGEGEVKVVIDLAEDVTVQDPSGGPTGGSGIFGVGLLFLPNPAGAKKLSGGDFSLGSGLFGVGGLTIEGKANVLRGGRFSQAAGAFGAGVLWSKGEDASFEADLSAQGYGFTQGAGVFRHQGARADLQCGLRYPDPREAQAALSMCQGAAYGRRAFAGGGAGLAHVATEDGSIVANYFGQGSGYWHGIGALFVRGDRNRLKARRYAQGSGIHAAVGVLSVAGSSNALVNWGVGPAFGWDYGAGFWELHGDDNTARADWGTGRGDANGHGLAAVTGDRNKLLLPEFGTGFHKRAAPGYGLASVEGKDNRLGLSALPAETRAHGLALSPWGAVVSRSGLILDPKLTLASADWPAIDHAAAVEKERAELSRMFEAALQKTGAERVAGLLHVTSSFSLESGVPRMALAELFRTPDQDLAHLEAALSAERFDEYLWLRVLLAGFGPQVLDWAKGSFDKTGGTLRSLILQSARYAKAQDALPMLEAALKDEDWRVRREAAGALGHLFSQEQGDEPGRLRFFEVAVSSDAAEELIKRMGWKRAADVMSALSLAGQLTADERGLLVHRFPGPNEPLPKEALTLFLDLLEAQPERSSGLKAELESARRLRDRAAELLKVVSADPDPDVADAGLASLGAVGRPEDSSFLTSHLKAKDAKRRDAAASGLGRMGPGALQAVASALSSPERRVRSAACKASALSWDPETVALLARCLKDRAPEVRGAGCAAMFAVQGALSESKKRFRGVLSKLSTTDPSPSVRAAAAYAAAQLPK
;
A
#
# COMPACT_ATOMS: atom_id res chain seq x y z
N MET A 1 46.95 4.41 56.17
CA MET A 1 47.13 5.34 55.04
C MET A 1 48.38 4.96 54.25
N ARG A 2 48.27 4.89 52.92
CA ARG A 2 49.31 4.85 51.86
C ARG A 2 50.03 3.53 51.50
N ARG A 3 49.89 3.23 50.20
CA ARG A 3 50.78 2.56 49.20
C ARG A 3 50.92 1.03 49.30
N ALA A 4 50.61 0.23 48.28
CA ALA A 4 51.05 0.19 46.86
C ALA A 4 52.40 -0.53 46.66
N ALA A 5 52.36 -1.49 45.72
CA ALA A 5 53.43 -2.06 44.89
C ALA A 5 54.09 -3.41 45.28
N LEU A 6 53.94 -4.35 44.33
CA LEU A 6 54.88 -5.36 43.83
C LEU A 6 55.17 -6.66 44.61
N CYS A 7 54.79 -7.77 43.99
CA CYS A 7 55.56 -9.01 43.70
C CYS A 7 54.57 -9.96 42.98
N LEU A 8 54.83 -10.65 41.87
CA LEU A 8 56.04 -11.34 41.45
C LEU A 8 55.96 -11.65 39.94
N THR A 9 57.11 -11.59 39.27
CA THR A 9 57.32 -11.90 37.86
C THR A 9 57.85 -13.33 37.67
N LEU A 10 57.57 -13.91 36.49
CA LEU A 10 58.31 -14.96 35.74
C LEU A 10 57.88 -16.44 35.86
N LEU A 11 57.32 -16.97 34.76
CA LEU A 11 57.76 -18.20 34.06
C LEU A 11 57.10 -18.34 32.66
N LEU A 12 57.89 -17.99 31.63
CA LEU A 12 58.03 -18.46 30.22
C LEU A 12 56.82 -18.76 29.26
N PRO A 13 57.03 -18.67 27.92
CA PRO A 13 56.01 -18.45 26.89
C PRO A 13 55.73 -19.68 26.00
N SER A 14 54.84 -19.47 25.02
CA SER A 14 54.58 -20.21 23.76
C SER A 14 53.31 -21.08 23.69
N LEU A 15 52.25 -20.48 23.12
CA LEU A 15 51.35 -21.11 22.15
C LEU A 15 50.60 -20.00 21.38
N ALA A 16 50.49 -20.22 20.08
CA ALA A 16 50.13 -19.27 19.04
C ALA A 16 48.83 -18.48 19.27
N LEU A 17 48.90 -17.17 19.02
CA LEU A 17 47.75 -16.27 18.83
C LEU A 17 47.03 -16.60 17.52
N CYS A 18 45.97 -17.42 17.60
CA CYS A 18 44.82 -17.26 16.70
C CYS A 18 43.86 -16.26 17.36
N GLY A 19 44.05 -14.98 17.06
CA GLY A 19 43.10 -13.94 17.44
C GLY A 19 41.83 -14.08 16.62
N GLU A 20 40.81 -14.77 17.15
CA GLU A 20 39.43 -14.51 16.75
C GLU A 20 39.13 -13.04 17.07
N THR A 21 39.16 -12.20 16.05
CA THR A 21 38.69 -10.82 16.16
C THR A 21 37.24 -10.86 16.60
N ALA A 22 36.97 -10.30 17.78
CA ALA A 22 35.63 -10.21 18.34
C ALA A 22 34.65 -9.66 17.30
N ARG A 23 33.55 -10.41 17.06
CA ARG A 23 32.54 -10.08 16.05
C ARG A 23 32.04 -8.65 16.26
N PRO A 24 32.09 -7.75 15.24
CA PRO A 24 31.41 -6.47 15.36
C PRO A 24 29.91 -6.74 15.47
N LYS A 25 29.28 -6.27 16.55
CA LYS A 25 27.84 -6.44 16.74
C LYS A 25 27.07 -5.80 15.55
N PRO A 26 25.98 -6.43 15.07
CA PRO A 26 25.12 -5.83 14.06
C PRO A 26 24.63 -4.46 14.54
N ARG A 27 24.53 -3.51 13.61
CA ARG A 27 23.96 -2.20 13.92
C ARG A 27 22.47 -2.39 14.13
N PRO A 28 21.82 -1.64 15.05
CA PRO A 28 20.37 -1.56 15.05
C PRO A 28 19.87 -1.18 13.64
N VAL A 29 18.84 -1.88 13.15
CA VAL A 29 18.33 -1.75 11.77
C VAL A 29 18.05 -0.29 11.41
N THR A 30 17.40 0.47 12.31
CA THR A 30 17.15 1.90 12.13
C THR A 30 18.42 2.68 11.79
N ALA A 31 19.50 2.47 12.55
CA ALA A 31 20.76 3.17 12.33
C ALA A 31 21.49 2.71 11.05
N ALA A 32 21.23 1.49 10.56
CA ALA A 32 21.74 1.04 9.26
C ALA A 32 20.98 1.71 8.11
N LEU A 33 19.65 1.79 8.20
CA LEU A 33 18.81 2.48 7.22
C LEU A 33 19.04 4.00 7.20
N SER A 34 19.29 4.64 8.34
CA SER A 34 19.71 6.05 8.35
C SER A 34 21.06 6.27 7.65
N ALA A 35 21.96 5.28 7.69
CA ALA A 35 23.21 5.35 6.95
C ALA A 35 22.99 5.18 5.44
N ALA A 36 22.05 4.31 5.03
CA ALA A 36 21.62 4.22 3.63
C ALA A 36 20.97 5.52 3.15
N ALA A 37 20.08 6.15 3.94
CA ALA A 37 19.50 7.46 3.62
C ALA A 37 20.59 8.52 3.38
N LYS A 38 21.58 8.59 4.28
CA LYS A 38 22.72 9.49 4.14
C LYS A 38 23.55 9.19 2.89
N ALA A 39 23.70 7.93 2.51
CA ALA A 39 24.39 7.52 1.28
C ALA A 39 23.61 7.92 0.01
N ALA A 40 22.28 7.94 0.07
CA ALA A 40 21.40 8.51 -0.96
C ALA A 40 21.28 10.05 -0.89
N GLU A 41 22.11 10.71 -0.07
CA GLU A 41 22.10 12.15 0.19
C GLU A 41 20.76 12.70 0.74
N ALA A 42 19.97 11.85 1.39
CA ALA A 42 18.70 12.18 2.03
C ALA A 42 18.85 12.21 3.57
N SER A 43 17.99 13.00 4.20
CA SER A 43 17.77 13.07 5.65
C SER A 43 16.42 12.46 6.03
N ALA A 44 16.12 12.35 7.33
CA ALA A 44 14.81 11.85 7.78
C ALA A 44 13.64 12.75 7.32
N SER A 45 13.81 14.08 7.35
CA SER A 45 12.79 15.02 6.88
C SER A 45 12.55 14.95 5.36
N ASP A 46 13.57 14.53 4.59
CA ASP A 46 13.40 14.30 3.15
C ASP A 46 12.51 13.08 2.86
N LEU A 47 12.30 12.19 3.84
CA LEU A 47 11.48 10.98 3.70
C LEU A 47 10.02 11.18 4.15
N ASP A 48 9.63 12.40 4.55
CA ASP A 48 8.23 12.68 4.91
C ASP A 48 7.32 12.52 3.68
N LEU A 49 6.39 11.57 3.74
CA LEU A 49 5.43 11.28 2.66
C LEU A 49 4.20 12.21 2.69
N ARG A 50 4.11 13.11 3.68
CA ARG A 50 3.11 14.16 3.82
C ARG A 50 1.68 13.62 3.69
N PRO A 51 1.24 12.73 4.59
CA PRO A 51 -0.07 12.09 4.48
C PRO A 51 -1.26 13.08 4.53
N SER A 52 -1.07 14.29 5.08
CA SER A 52 -2.04 15.40 5.02
C SER A 52 -2.28 15.96 3.61
N ARG A 53 -1.66 15.40 2.58
CA ARG A 53 -1.95 15.67 1.16
C ARG A 53 -3.38 15.28 0.79
N TRP A 54 -3.99 14.35 1.51
CA TRP A 54 -5.38 13.95 1.33
C TRP A 54 -6.19 14.25 2.59
N ASP A 55 -7.43 14.69 2.41
CA ASP A 55 -8.41 14.81 3.49
C ASP A 55 -8.98 13.42 3.85
N THR A 56 -8.13 12.51 4.32
CA THR A 56 -8.53 11.13 4.62
C THR A 56 -9.23 11.05 5.97
N ALA A 57 -10.54 10.79 5.95
CA ALA A 57 -11.28 10.48 7.16
C ALA A 57 -10.80 9.17 7.80
N MET A 58 -10.88 9.09 9.14
CA MET A 58 -10.61 7.85 9.90
C MET A 58 -9.21 7.26 9.68
N ALA A 59 -8.21 8.06 9.29
CA ALA A 59 -6.82 7.62 9.21
C ALA A 59 -6.28 7.19 10.58
N LEU A 60 -5.41 6.18 10.60
CA LEU A 60 -4.80 5.68 11.83
C LEU A 60 -3.65 6.60 12.28
N PRO A 61 -3.63 7.08 13.54
CA PRO A 61 -2.55 7.94 14.03
C PRO A 61 -1.15 7.31 13.90
N GLU A 62 -1.03 6.00 14.12
CA GLU A 62 0.24 5.28 13.94
C GLU A 62 0.66 5.24 12.46
N ALA A 63 -0.27 5.08 11.51
CA ALA A 63 0.06 5.08 10.08
C ALA A 63 0.53 6.46 9.63
N GLU A 64 -0.17 7.51 10.05
CA GLU A 64 0.19 8.91 9.79
C GLU A 64 1.59 9.25 10.33
N GLY A 65 1.90 8.81 11.55
CA GLY A 65 3.23 8.99 12.14
C GLY A 65 4.34 8.30 11.36
N LEU A 66 4.08 7.06 10.92
CA LEU A 66 5.03 6.26 10.14
C LEU A 66 5.25 6.79 8.72
N LEU A 67 4.23 7.36 8.09
CA LEU A 67 4.37 8.02 6.78
C LEU A 67 5.15 9.34 6.88
N LYS A 68 5.05 10.04 8.01
CA LYS A 68 5.84 11.26 8.29
C LYS A 68 7.29 10.98 8.63
N ASP A 69 7.57 9.86 9.31
CA ASP A 69 8.93 9.39 9.59
C ASP A 69 9.11 7.90 9.23
N PRO A 70 9.34 7.58 7.94
CA PRO A 70 9.50 6.19 7.53
C PRO A 70 10.70 5.47 8.17
N LEU A 71 11.72 6.18 8.65
CA LEU A 71 12.85 5.53 9.33
C LEU A 71 12.51 5.00 10.73
N SER A 72 11.35 5.39 11.28
CA SER A 72 10.83 4.83 12.53
C SER A 72 10.14 3.47 12.36
N LEU A 73 9.77 3.07 11.13
CA LEU A 73 9.10 1.79 10.84
C LEU A 73 9.77 0.58 11.50
N PRO A 74 11.10 0.37 11.43
CA PRO A 74 11.73 -0.80 12.06
C PRO A 74 11.49 -0.88 13.56
N ALA A 75 11.43 0.27 14.25
CA ALA A 75 11.17 0.30 15.68
C ALA A 75 9.71 -0.05 16.00
N SER A 76 8.74 0.49 15.24
CA SER A 76 7.31 0.13 15.39
C SER A 76 7.06 -1.34 15.05
N ALA A 77 7.59 -1.82 13.92
CA ALA A 77 7.52 -3.22 13.52
C ALA A 77 8.12 -4.15 14.59
N GLY A 78 9.25 -3.77 15.20
CA GLY A 78 9.84 -4.51 16.32
C GLY A 78 8.94 -4.59 17.54
N ARG A 79 8.24 -3.50 17.90
CA ARG A 79 7.27 -3.49 19.01
C ARG A 79 6.08 -4.42 18.73
N TRP A 80 5.49 -4.36 17.54
CA TRP A 80 4.37 -5.22 17.17
C TRP A 80 4.78 -6.69 17.12
N LYS A 81 5.93 -7.00 16.50
CA LYS A 81 6.52 -8.34 16.46
C LYS A 81 6.65 -8.92 17.87
N GLU A 82 7.25 -8.16 18.78
CA GLU A 82 7.50 -8.62 20.14
C GLU A 82 6.19 -8.74 20.95
N GLY A 83 5.26 -7.81 20.77
CA GLY A 83 3.92 -7.89 21.37
C GLY A 83 3.20 -9.17 20.97
N LEU A 84 3.08 -9.43 19.66
CA LEU A 84 2.43 -10.64 19.14
C LEU A 84 3.15 -11.92 19.57
N ARG A 85 4.49 -11.90 19.63
CA ARG A 85 5.29 -13.05 20.06
C ARG A 85 5.01 -13.39 21.53
N ARG A 86 4.92 -12.37 22.40
CA ARG A 86 4.68 -12.51 23.84
C ARG A 86 3.23 -12.81 24.21
N SER A 87 2.28 -12.59 23.30
CA SER A 87 0.87 -12.91 23.54
C SER A 87 0.66 -14.41 23.71
N GLU A 88 0.42 -14.84 24.95
CA GLU A 88 0.18 -16.23 25.32
C GLU A 88 -1.26 -16.68 25.02
N ASP A 89 -2.17 -15.75 24.71
CA ASP A 89 -3.57 -15.99 24.40
C ASP A 89 -4.12 -14.95 23.41
N ALA A 90 -5.40 -15.08 23.07
CA ALA A 90 -6.11 -14.11 22.21
C ALA A 90 -6.30 -12.72 22.88
N CYS A 91 -6.18 -12.60 24.22
CA CYS A 91 -6.33 -11.32 24.93
C CYS A 91 -5.13 -10.43 24.64
N GLY A 92 -3.92 -10.99 24.77
CA GLY A 92 -2.69 -10.29 24.40
C GLY A 92 -2.70 -9.88 22.93
N LEU A 93 -3.24 -10.71 22.03
CA LEU A 93 -3.36 -10.37 20.60
C LEU A 93 -4.26 -9.16 20.36
N LEU A 94 -5.47 -9.16 20.93
CA LEU A 94 -6.38 -8.03 20.82
C LEU A 94 -5.75 -6.74 21.38
N GLY A 95 -5.01 -6.85 22.48
CA GLY A 95 -4.27 -5.73 23.07
C GLY A 95 -3.30 -5.08 22.07
N VAL A 96 -2.56 -5.87 21.29
CA VAL A 96 -1.68 -5.34 20.23
C VAL A 96 -2.49 -4.67 19.12
N GLY A 97 -3.56 -5.29 18.64
CA GLY A 97 -4.43 -4.71 17.61
C GLY A 97 -5.00 -3.35 18.03
N ARG A 98 -5.48 -3.24 19.28
CA ARG A 98 -5.98 -1.99 19.87
C ARG A 98 -4.92 -0.91 19.95
N GLN A 99 -3.68 -1.28 20.33
CA GLN A 99 -2.57 -0.36 20.37
C GLN A 99 -2.30 0.26 18.99
N VAL A 100 -2.28 -0.56 17.93
CA VAL A 100 -2.03 -0.08 16.55
C VAL A 100 -3.18 0.79 16.03
N LEU A 101 -4.42 0.48 16.41
CA LEU A 101 -5.57 1.33 16.12
C LEU A 101 -5.59 2.65 16.90
N GLY A 102 -4.74 2.82 17.91
CA GLY A 102 -4.77 3.98 18.80
C GLY A 102 -5.96 3.98 19.76
N ALA A 103 -6.53 2.81 20.07
CA ALA A 103 -7.64 2.64 20.99
C ALA A 103 -7.11 2.27 22.41
N PRO A 104 -7.01 3.22 23.35
CA PRO A 104 -6.42 2.98 24.66
C PRO A 104 -7.24 1.97 25.49
N ALA A 105 -6.58 1.34 26.47
CA ALA A 105 -7.24 0.47 27.45
C ALA A 105 -8.24 1.29 28.29
N GLY A 106 -9.50 0.84 28.34
CA GLY A 106 -10.52 1.40 29.21
C GLY A 106 -10.57 0.66 30.55
N THR A 107 -11.57 0.98 31.35
CA THR A 107 -11.89 0.20 32.56
C THR A 107 -13.40 0.04 32.64
N LEU A 108 -13.88 -1.19 32.49
CA LEU A 108 -15.28 -1.52 32.79
C LEU A 108 -15.42 -1.79 34.29
N ALA A 109 -16.38 -1.11 34.93
CA ALA A 109 -16.61 -1.21 36.37
C ALA A 109 -17.10 -2.61 36.77
N ARG A 110 -16.50 -3.18 37.81
CA ARG A 110 -16.84 -4.51 38.36
C ARG A 110 -17.60 -4.39 39.68
N GLU A 111 -18.84 -3.93 39.66
CA GLU A 111 -19.69 -4.01 40.84
C GLU A 111 -20.52 -5.29 40.81
N PHE A 112 -20.07 -6.36 41.48
CA PHE A 112 -20.80 -7.63 41.53
C PHE A 112 -22.18 -7.43 42.19
N ARG A 113 -23.26 -7.59 41.42
CA ARG A 113 -24.62 -7.38 41.92
C ARG A 113 -25.23 -8.68 42.44
N HIS A 114 -25.40 -9.78 41.67
CA HIS A 114 -25.91 -11.11 42.15
C HIS A 114 -25.47 -12.31 41.26
N SER A 115 -25.56 -13.57 41.74
CA SER A 115 -25.20 -14.80 40.97
C SER A 115 -26.29 -15.20 39.96
N MET A 116 -25.91 -15.35 38.68
CA MET A 116 -26.79 -15.81 37.60
C MET A 116 -26.76 -17.34 37.36
N ALA A 117 -26.03 -18.09 38.19
CA ALA A 117 -26.08 -19.55 38.21
C ALA A 117 -26.90 -20.01 39.45
N PRO A 118 -28.16 -20.43 39.27
CA PRO A 118 -29.03 -20.76 40.39
C PRO A 118 -28.59 -22.02 41.12
N GLU A 119 -28.80 -22.04 42.44
CA GLU A 119 -28.43 -23.20 43.28
C GLU A 119 -29.18 -24.47 42.88
N SER A 120 -30.40 -24.32 42.33
CA SER A 120 -31.26 -25.40 41.86
C SER A 120 -30.66 -26.25 40.73
N LEU A 121 -29.55 -25.83 40.12
CA LEU A 121 -28.85 -26.62 39.10
C LEU A 121 -28.13 -27.85 39.68
N GLY A 122 -27.85 -27.87 40.99
CA GLY A 122 -27.17 -28.98 41.66
C GLY A 122 -25.71 -29.16 41.24
N LEU A 123 -25.05 -28.08 40.80
CA LEU A 123 -23.65 -28.09 40.38
C LEU A 123 -22.70 -28.10 41.58
N ALA A 124 -21.53 -28.72 41.40
CA ALA A 124 -20.44 -28.60 42.38
C ALA A 124 -20.12 -27.12 42.66
N PRO A 125 -19.84 -26.72 43.93
CA PRO A 125 -19.70 -25.31 44.30
C PRO A 125 -18.65 -24.55 43.49
N ASP A 126 -17.51 -25.18 43.20
CA ASP A 126 -16.41 -24.61 42.42
C ASP A 126 -16.80 -24.41 40.94
N LEU A 127 -17.48 -25.39 40.34
CA LEU A 127 -18.00 -25.29 38.97
C LEU A 127 -19.07 -24.19 38.86
N ARG A 128 -19.99 -24.12 39.84
CA ARG A 128 -21.04 -23.10 39.90
C ARG A 128 -20.44 -21.69 39.98
N VAL A 129 -19.43 -21.50 40.82
CA VAL A 129 -18.72 -20.21 40.95
C VAL A 129 -17.99 -19.83 39.67
N ALA A 130 -17.34 -20.79 39.01
CA ALA A 130 -16.67 -20.53 37.73
C ALA A 130 -17.66 -20.06 36.65
N ILE A 131 -18.80 -20.73 36.52
CA ILE A 131 -19.85 -20.37 35.56
C ILE A 131 -20.48 -19.00 35.90
N ALA A 132 -20.79 -18.76 37.18
CA ALA A 132 -21.37 -17.49 37.61
C ALA A 132 -20.47 -16.29 37.29
N ARG A 133 -19.15 -16.44 37.40
CA ARG A 133 -18.18 -15.39 37.05
C ARG A 133 -18.13 -15.11 35.55
N ILE A 134 -18.18 -16.15 34.72
CA ILE A 134 -18.23 -15.99 33.26
C ILE A 134 -19.50 -15.23 32.86
N LEU A 135 -20.66 -15.66 33.37
CA LEU A 135 -21.94 -15.01 33.07
C LEU A 135 -21.92 -13.54 33.50
N TRP A 136 -21.37 -13.25 34.68
CA TRP A 136 -21.24 -11.89 35.19
C TRP A 136 -20.44 -10.97 34.25
N ASP A 137 -19.27 -11.43 33.81
CA ASP A 137 -18.43 -10.65 32.88
C ASP A 137 -19.07 -10.52 31.49
N MET A 138 -19.86 -11.51 31.06
CA MET A 138 -20.66 -11.41 29.83
C MET A 138 -21.73 -10.31 29.94
N ASP A 139 -22.42 -10.16 31.07
CA ASP A 139 -23.45 -9.13 31.25
C ASP A 139 -22.84 -7.71 31.25
N ILE A 140 -21.67 -7.54 31.88
CA ILE A 140 -20.90 -6.29 31.82
C ILE A 140 -20.51 -5.96 30.37
N ALA A 141 -19.94 -6.93 29.65
CA ALA A 141 -19.55 -6.74 28.26
C ALA A 141 -20.76 -6.40 27.38
N ARG A 142 -21.91 -7.05 27.61
CA ARG A 142 -23.15 -6.81 26.87
C ARG A 142 -23.65 -5.38 27.02
N ALA A 143 -23.63 -4.81 28.22
CA ALA A 143 -24.02 -3.43 28.44
C ALA A 143 -23.18 -2.46 27.58
N ALA A 144 -21.86 -2.66 27.56
CA ALA A 144 -20.96 -1.85 26.73
C ALA A 144 -21.18 -2.07 25.21
N VAL A 145 -21.52 -3.29 24.77
CA VAL A 145 -21.88 -3.58 23.36
C VAL A 145 -23.14 -2.82 22.95
N LEU A 146 -24.18 -2.83 23.79
CA LEU A 146 -25.43 -2.12 23.52
C LEU A 146 -25.21 -0.61 23.42
N GLU A 147 -24.47 -0.03 24.38
CA GLU A 147 -24.11 1.40 24.33
C GLU A 147 -23.31 1.76 23.07
N ALA A 148 -22.48 0.85 22.57
CA ALA A 148 -21.77 1.07 21.32
C ALA A 148 -22.71 0.99 20.11
N ALA A 149 -23.62 0.01 20.07
CA ALA A 149 -24.60 -0.15 19.00
C ALA A 149 -25.56 1.05 18.91
N ASP A 150 -25.93 1.64 20.05
CA ASP A 150 -26.82 2.81 20.17
C ASP A 150 -26.21 4.12 19.62
N SER A 151 -24.91 4.12 19.31
CA SER A 151 -24.25 5.28 18.66
C SER A 151 -24.68 5.49 17.21
N LEU A 152 -25.29 4.48 16.60
CA LEU A 152 -25.89 4.53 15.26
C LEU A 152 -27.37 4.17 15.35
N THR A 153 -28.19 4.67 14.44
CA THR A 153 -29.58 4.22 14.28
C THR A 153 -29.64 2.86 13.58
N GLY A 154 -30.76 2.14 13.72
CA GLY A 154 -30.97 0.86 13.03
C GLY A 154 -30.75 0.92 11.50
N PRO A 155 -31.32 1.92 10.78
CA PRO A 155 -31.05 2.11 9.36
C PRO A 155 -29.58 2.39 9.03
N GLU A 156 -28.90 3.19 9.84
CA GLU A 156 -27.46 3.46 9.65
C GLU A 156 -26.61 2.21 9.86
N ARG A 157 -26.92 1.37 10.86
CA ARG A 157 -26.25 0.08 11.06
C ARG A 157 -26.44 -0.85 9.87
N LEU A 158 -27.66 -0.93 9.33
CA LEU A 158 -27.94 -1.75 8.16
C LEU A 158 -27.18 -1.24 6.92
N ALA A 159 -27.18 0.06 6.66
CA ALA A 159 -26.46 0.67 5.55
C ALA A 159 -24.94 0.45 5.68
N ALA A 160 -24.38 0.64 6.87
CA ALA A 160 -22.97 0.37 7.17
C ALA A 160 -22.60 -1.11 6.92
N LEU A 161 -23.44 -2.04 7.39
CA LEU A 161 -23.23 -3.46 7.18
C LEU A 161 -23.25 -3.82 5.69
N GLN A 162 -24.19 -3.27 4.92
CA GLN A 162 -24.30 -3.51 3.48
C GLN A 162 -23.11 -2.93 2.71
N GLU A 163 -22.71 -1.69 3.01
CA GLU A 163 -21.57 -1.00 2.39
C GLU A 163 -20.27 -1.79 2.62
N VAL A 164 -19.95 -2.11 3.88
CA VAL A 164 -18.69 -2.83 4.16
C VAL A 164 -18.74 -4.26 3.63
N LYS A 165 -19.88 -4.96 3.77
CA LYS A 165 -20.03 -6.30 3.19
C LYS A 165 -19.78 -6.28 1.68
N ALA A 166 -20.34 -5.31 0.96
CA ALA A 166 -20.06 -5.14 -0.46
C ALA A 166 -18.55 -4.91 -0.68
N ALA A 167 -17.95 -3.94 0.01
CA ALA A 167 -16.55 -3.57 -0.17
C ALA A 167 -15.54 -4.69 0.12
N VAL A 168 -15.82 -5.59 1.08
CA VAL A 168 -14.90 -6.69 1.42
C VAL A 168 -15.18 -8.00 0.68
N THR A 169 -16.24 -8.05 -0.13
CA THR A 169 -16.64 -9.27 -0.87
C THR A 169 -16.72 -9.11 -2.39
N SER A 170 -16.79 -7.88 -2.91
CA SER A 170 -16.82 -7.53 -4.34
C SER A 170 -16.21 -6.15 -4.60
N GLU A 171 -15.36 -6.02 -5.62
CA GLU A 171 -14.83 -4.71 -6.04
C GLU A 171 -15.87 -3.88 -6.83
N ASN A 172 -16.74 -4.53 -7.62
CA ASN A 172 -17.79 -3.89 -8.42
C ASN A 172 -19.14 -3.81 -7.69
N GLY A 173 -19.11 -3.75 -6.37
CA GLY A 173 -20.32 -3.54 -5.57
C GLY A 173 -21.03 -2.22 -5.91
N PRO A 174 -22.21 -1.98 -5.32
CA PRO A 174 -22.94 -0.73 -5.52
C PRO A 174 -22.07 0.50 -5.26
N ARG A 175 -22.42 1.58 -5.96
CA ARG A 175 -21.78 2.88 -5.85
C ARG A 175 -21.77 3.35 -4.39
N SER A 176 -20.58 3.41 -3.77
CA SER A 176 -20.38 3.80 -2.37
C SER A 176 -20.88 5.21 -2.09
N GLU A 177 -21.47 5.41 -0.91
CA GLU A 177 -22.04 6.69 -0.48
C GLU A 177 -21.26 7.33 0.68
N PRO A 178 -20.73 8.57 0.54
CA PRO A 178 -19.95 9.24 1.59
C PRO A 178 -20.67 9.36 2.93
N ALA A 179 -22.00 9.53 2.90
CA ALA A 179 -22.83 9.64 4.11
C ALA A 179 -22.76 8.39 5.01
N VAL A 180 -22.55 7.20 4.43
CA VAL A 180 -22.43 5.95 5.19
C VAL A 180 -21.15 5.94 6.01
N TYR A 181 -20.02 6.35 5.41
CA TYR A 181 -18.75 6.48 6.12
C TYR A 181 -18.79 7.60 7.18
N ALA A 182 -19.47 8.71 6.89
CA ALA A 182 -19.69 9.78 7.88
C ALA A 182 -20.52 9.30 9.08
N ALA A 183 -21.54 8.46 8.85
CA ALA A 183 -22.28 7.84 9.94
C ALA A 183 -21.39 6.89 10.75
N MET A 184 -20.64 6.00 10.08
CA MET A 184 -19.75 5.03 10.72
C MET A 184 -18.62 5.67 11.53
N ALA A 185 -18.18 6.89 11.18
CA ALA A 185 -17.19 7.65 11.97
C ALA A 185 -17.68 8.02 13.37
N ARG A 186 -19.00 7.98 13.65
CA ARG A 186 -19.58 8.20 14.98
C ARG A 186 -19.66 6.93 15.83
N PHE A 187 -19.36 5.76 15.26
CA PHE A 187 -19.46 4.50 15.96
C PHE A 187 -18.51 4.46 17.17
N ARG A 188 -19.00 4.05 18.34
CA ARG A 188 -18.20 3.95 19.58
C ARG A 188 -17.29 2.72 19.59
N LEU A 189 -16.39 2.66 18.62
CA LEU A 189 -15.45 1.55 18.42
C LEU A 189 -14.63 1.22 19.68
N SER A 190 -14.10 2.24 20.35
CA SER A 190 -13.27 2.03 21.56
C SER A 190 -14.03 1.30 22.66
N GLN A 191 -15.33 1.57 22.81
CA GLN A 191 -16.17 0.91 23.82
C GLN A 191 -16.44 -0.55 23.45
N LEU A 192 -16.72 -0.83 22.17
CA LEU A 192 -16.88 -2.19 21.67
C LEU A 192 -15.61 -3.03 21.83
N LEU A 193 -14.45 -2.46 21.46
CA LEU A 193 -13.16 -3.13 21.59
C LEU A 193 -12.82 -3.39 23.07
N GLU A 194 -13.16 -2.47 23.96
CA GLU A 194 -13.02 -2.65 25.40
C GLU A 194 -13.91 -3.79 25.91
N ALA A 195 -15.17 -3.87 25.48
CA ALA A 195 -16.08 -4.96 25.85
C ALA A 195 -15.54 -6.34 25.45
N GLY A 196 -15.10 -6.47 24.19
CA GLY A 196 -14.50 -7.71 23.70
C GLY A 196 -13.19 -8.05 24.41
N SER A 197 -12.32 -7.06 24.60
CA SER A 197 -11.06 -7.22 25.32
C SER A 197 -11.27 -7.65 26.77
N PHE A 198 -12.17 -6.99 27.49
CA PHE A 198 -12.51 -7.32 28.86
C PHE A 198 -12.94 -8.78 29.00
N LEU A 199 -13.91 -9.20 28.17
CA LEU A 199 -14.47 -10.54 28.24
C LEU A 199 -13.43 -11.60 27.84
N LEU A 200 -12.69 -11.34 26.77
CA LEU A 200 -11.70 -12.28 26.27
C LEU A 200 -10.55 -12.47 27.28
N CYS A 201 -10.06 -11.40 27.90
CA CYS A 201 -9.06 -11.47 28.97
C CYS A 201 -9.59 -12.18 30.24
N ALA A 202 -10.84 -11.95 30.62
CA ALA A 202 -11.44 -12.62 31.77
C ALA A 202 -11.57 -14.13 31.55
N VAL A 203 -12.03 -14.54 30.36
CA VAL A 203 -12.20 -15.95 30.00
C VAL A 203 -10.86 -16.66 29.86
N SER A 204 -9.92 -16.13 29.06
CA SER A 204 -8.59 -16.71 28.87
C SER A 204 -7.77 -16.78 30.16
N GLY A 205 -7.85 -15.74 31.00
CA GLY A 205 -7.06 -15.61 32.21
C GLY A 205 -7.59 -16.46 33.38
N SER A 206 -8.57 -15.93 34.13
CA SER A 206 -8.98 -16.55 35.39
C SER A 206 -10.02 -17.66 35.23
N HIS A 207 -10.90 -17.55 34.24
CA HIS A 207 -12.08 -18.43 34.19
C HIS A 207 -11.79 -19.78 33.58
N LEU A 208 -11.03 -19.83 32.48
CA LEU A 208 -10.72 -21.10 31.82
C LEU A 208 -9.91 -22.07 32.70
N PRO A 209 -8.84 -21.64 33.42
CA PRO A 209 -8.14 -22.52 34.36
C PRO A 209 -9.02 -23.00 35.52
N ALA A 210 -9.85 -22.11 36.08
CA ALA A 210 -10.78 -22.46 37.15
C ALA A 210 -11.82 -23.48 36.67
N LEU A 211 -12.38 -23.27 35.47
CA LEU A 211 -13.35 -24.16 34.85
C LEU A 211 -12.76 -25.55 34.59
N ARG A 212 -11.53 -25.63 34.04
CA ARG A 212 -10.82 -26.90 33.82
C ARG A 212 -10.63 -27.69 35.11
N LYS A 213 -10.20 -27.01 36.17
CA LYS A 213 -9.98 -27.63 37.49
C LYS A 213 -11.27 -28.20 38.08
N ALA A 214 -12.38 -27.46 37.95
CA ALA A 214 -13.69 -27.89 38.42
C ALA A 214 -14.28 -29.02 37.54
N ALA A 215 -14.13 -28.91 36.22
CA ALA A 215 -14.62 -29.89 35.25
C ALA A 215 -14.00 -31.28 35.42
N ALA A 216 -12.70 -31.35 35.73
CA ALA A 216 -12.00 -32.62 35.95
C ALA A 216 -12.55 -33.45 37.12
N ARG A 217 -13.36 -32.84 38.01
CA ARG A 217 -13.94 -33.47 39.21
C ARG A 217 -15.46 -33.62 39.12
N SER A 218 -16.05 -33.27 37.99
CA SER A 218 -17.48 -33.13 37.79
C SER A 218 -18.04 -34.26 36.92
N SER A 219 -19.19 -34.82 37.32
CA SER A 219 -19.97 -35.78 36.54
C SER A 219 -21.38 -35.21 36.27
N VAL A 220 -21.43 -34.00 35.70
CA VAL A 220 -22.67 -33.26 35.46
C VAL A 220 -23.35 -33.73 34.16
N ALA A 221 -24.66 -34.00 34.21
CA ALA A 221 -25.50 -34.21 33.03
C ALA A 221 -25.84 -32.88 32.33
N GLU A 222 -26.37 -32.92 31.11
CA GLU A 222 -26.75 -31.70 30.38
C GLU A 222 -27.73 -30.81 31.19
N LYS A 223 -27.43 -29.52 31.30
CA LYS A 223 -28.23 -28.50 31.98
C LYS A 223 -28.44 -27.29 31.07
N ARG A 224 -29.68 -26.82 30.98
CA ARG A 224 -30.06 -25.61 30.23
C ARG A 224 -30.89 -24.69 31.14
N TRP A 225 -30.58 -23.40 31.17
CA TRP A 225 -31.36 -22.42 31.94
C TRP A 225 -31.38 -21.04 31.28
N LYS A 226 -32.40 -20.26 31.62
CA LYS A 226 -32.62 -18.91 31.08
C LYS A 226 -31.77 -17.87 31.78
N LEU A 227 -31.31 -16.90 31.00
CA LEU A 227 -30.59 -15.69 31.40
C LEU A 227 -31.38 -14.46 30.94
N PRO A 228 -31.11 -13.26 31.49
CA PRO A 228 -31.67 -12.01 30.98
C PRO A 228 -31.32 -11.69 29.52
N PHE A 229 -30.34 -12.39 28.93
CA PHE A 229 -29.78 -12.13 27.61
C PHE A 229 -29.60 -13.37 26.74
N GLY A 230 -30.36 -14.44 27.02
CA GLY A 230 -30.30 -15.69 26.26
C GLY A 230 -30.37 -16.89 27.19
N GLU A 231 -29.69 -17.96 26.83
CA GLU A 231 -29.65 -19.18 27.61
C GLU A 231 -28.22 -19.65 27.84
N ALA A 232 -28.00 -20.34 28.97
CA ALA A 232 -26.77 -21.06 29.23
C ALA A 232 -26.99 -22.56 29.07
N LEU A 233 -26.02 -23.24 28.46
CA LEU A 233 -25.98 -24.66 28.20
C LEU A 233 -24.68 -25.26 28.74
N LEU A 234 -24.78 -26.18 29.70
CA LEU A 234 -23.67 -26.96 30.21
C LEU A 234 -23.86 -28.41 29.80
N VAL A 235 -22.91 -28.98 29.07
CA VAL A 235 -22.95 -30.36 28.60
C VAL A 235 -21.89 -31.19 29.30
N GLY A 236 -22.32 -32.37 29.75
CA GLY A 236 -21.52 -33.32 30.50
C GLY A 236 -20.41 -34.01 29.70
N PRO A 237 -19.68 -34.94 30.36
CA PRO A 237 -18.66 -35.73 29.69
C PRO A 237 -19.28 -36.67 28.64
N GLY A 238 -18.76 -36.66 27.42
CA GLY A 238 -19.23 -37.52 26.32
C GLY A 238 -18.96 -36.96 24.93
N GLU A 239 -19.55 -37.61 23.92
CA GLU A 239 -19.64 -37.06 22.55
C GLU A 239 -20.97 -36.31 22.40
N ARG A 240 -20.97 -35.18 21.67
CA ARG A 240 -22.20 -34.40 21.42
C ARG A 240 -22.19 -33.77 20.04
N THR A 241 -23.33 -33.80 19.36
CA THR A 241 -23.58 -33.03 18.12
C THR A 241 -24.57 -31.92 18.41
N PHE A 242 -24.22 -30.66 18.16
CA PHE A 242 -25.06 -29.48 18.37
C PHE A 242 -25.64 -28.99 17.04
N THR A 243 -26.96 -28.95 16.94
CA THR A 243 -27.68 -28.45 15.75
C THR A 243 -27.88 -26.93 15.81
N ALA A 244 -28.12 -26.29 14.65
CA ALA A 244 -28.44 -24.86 14.58
C ALA A 244 -29.63 -24.45 15.47
N GLY A 245 -30.66 -25.30 15.58
CA GLY A 245 -31.81 -25.04 16.44
C GLY A 245 -31.45 -25.03 17.93
N GLU A 246 -30.54 -25.92 18.36
CA GLU A 246 -30.09 -25.99 19.75
C GLU A 246 -29.19 -24.82 20.13
N LEU A 247 -28.37 -24.33 19.19
CA LEU A 247 -27.48 -23.18 19.39
C LEU A 247 -28.22 -21.84 19.38
N LYS A 248 -29.45 -21.79 18.86
CA LYS A 248 -30.24 -20.56 18.79
C LYS A 248 -30.54 -20.03 20.20
N GLY A 249 -30.19 -18.76 20.43
CA GLY A 249 -30.40 -18.07 21.71
C GLY A 249 -29.45 -18.49 22.83
N VAL A 250 -28.49 -19.38 22.58
CA VAL A 250 -27.48 -19.76 23.56
C VAL A 250 -26.42 -18.67 23.65
N ALA A 251 -26.32 -18.02 24.80
CA ALA A 251 -25.31 -17.02 25.11
C ALA A 251 -24.04 -17.67 25.68
N LEU A 252 -24.16 -18.67 26.55
CA LEU A 252 -23.02 -19.40 27.10
C LEU A 252 -23.17 -20.89 26.83
N LEU A 253 -22.18 -21.50 26.18
CA LEU A 253 -22.07 -22.96 26.05
C LEU A 253 -20.77 -23.43 26.69
N ILE A 254 -20.86 -24.44 27.56
CA ILE A 254 -19.70 -25.12 28.11
C ILE A 254 -19.85 -26.62 27.84
N HIS A 255 -18.92 -27.20 27.09
CA HIS A 255 -18.86 -28.64 26.83
C HIS A 255 -17.69 -29.27 27.55
N LEU A 256 -17.96 -30.24 28.43
CA LEU A 256 -16.94 -30.95 29.22
C LEU A 256 -16.56 -32.31 28.61
N GLY A 257 -17.00 -32.57 27.38
CA GLY A 257 -16.90 -33.86 26.72
C GLY A 257 -15.53 -34.18 26.13
N ARG A 258 -15.48 -35.29 25.38
CA ARG A 258 -14.28 -35.72 24.64
C ARG A 258 -14.36 -35.37 23.16
N LYS A 259 -15.58 -35.24 22.62
CA LYS A 259 -15.83 -34.93 21.21
C LYS A 259 -17.05 -34.04 21.04
N SER A 260 -16.98 -33.13 20.08
CA SER A 260 -18.07 -32.22 19.73
C SER A 260 -18.19 -32.03 18.21
N VAL A 261 -19.41 -32.02 17.70
CA VAL A 261 -19.72 -31.65 16.31
C VAL A 261 -20.72 -30.50 16.32
N TYR A 262 -20.38 -29.37 15.73
CA TYR A 262 -21.28 -28.22 15.58
C TYR A 262 -21.81 -28.15 14.15
N GLN A 263 -23.12 -28.32 14.01
CA GLN A 263 -23.89 -28.22 12.76
C GLN A 263 -24.74 -26.94 12.76
N GLY A 264 -24.07 -25.80 12.95
CA GLY A 264 -24.72 -24.49 13.03
C GLY A 264 -23.79 -23.38 13.52
N PRO A 265 -24.33 -22.17 13.74
CA PRO A 265 -23.57 -20.96 13.99
C PRO A 265 -23.04 -20.90 15.43
N VAL A 266 -21.98 -21.67 15.72
CA VAL A 266 -21.35 -21.73 17.04
C VAL A 266 -20.63 -20.43 17.37
N ALA A 267 -20.95 -19.85 18.54
CA ALA A 267 -20.37 -18.59 19.01
C ALA A 267 -20.48 -17.41 18.01
N ALA A 268 -21.47 -17.42 17.12
CA ALA A 268 -21.72 -16.30 16.20
C ALA A 268 -22.70 -15.30 16.82
N ALA A 269 -22.18 -14.16 17.26
CA ALA A 269 -22.95 -13.08 17.87
C ALA A 269 -23.41 -12.05 16.82
N GLY A 270 -24.69 -11.72 16.83
CA GLY A 270 -25.30 -10.62 16.11
C GLY A 270 -25.36 -9.33 16.92
N GLU A 271 -26.20 -8.40 16.48
CA GLU A 271 -26.38 -7.08 17.09
C GLU A 271 -26.77 -7.17 18.57
N GLY A 272 -25.96 -6.57 19.45
CA GLY A 272 -26.21 -6.54 20.89
C GLY A 272 -25.95 -7.87 21.62
N GLU A 273 -25.59 -8.93 20.89
CA GLU A 273 -25.38 -10.26 21.47
C GLU A 273 -23.94 -10.42 22.01
N VAL A 274 -23.83 -11.16 23.11
CA VAL A 274 -22.56 -11.68 23.63
C VAL A 274 -22.69 -13.19 23.70
N LYS A 275 -21.89 -13.91 22.91
CA LYS A 275 -21.86 -15.38 22.86
C LYS A 275 -20.48 -15.92 23.17
N VAL A 276 -20.41 -16.81 24.15
CA VAL A 276 -19.17 -17.47 24.58
C VAL A 276 -19.37 -18.98 24.54
N VAL A 277 -18.48 -19.68 23.85
CA VAL A 277 -18.45 -21.13 23.81
C VAL A 277 -17.08 -21.60 24.31
N ILE A 278 -17.08 -22.43 25.35
CA ILE A 278 -15.88 -23.07 25.88
C ILE A 278 -16.04 -24.57 25.74
N ASP A 279 -15.30 -25.15 24.80
CA ASP A 279 -15.35 -26.57 24.50
C ASP A 279 -14.06 -27.26 24.90
N LEU A 280 -14.13 -28.12 25.93
CA LEU A 280 -12.99 -28.87 26.44
C LEU A 280 -12.77 -30.21 25.71
N ALA A 281 -13.54 -30.51 24.67
CA ALA A 281 -13.37 -31.72 23.87
C ALA A 281 -11.98 -31.78 23.20
N GLU A 282 -11.47 -33.01 23.09
CA GLU A 282 -10.25 -33.32 22.37
C GLU A 282 -10.50 -33.14 20.87
N ASP A 283 -11.55 -33.77 20.35
CA ASP A 283 -11.91 -33.69 18.93
C ASP A 283 -13.09 -32.74 18.70
N VAL A 284 -12.84 -31.66 17.96
CA VAL A 284 -13.87 -30.66 17.66
C VAL A 284 -14.03 -30.52 16.16
N THR A 285 -15.26 -30.67 15.69
CA THR A 285 -15.65 -30.42 14.30
C THR A 285 -16.68 -29.30 14.24
N VAL A 286 -16.42 -28.25 13.45
CA VAL A 286 -17.39 -27.20 13.13
C VAL A 286 -17.68 -27.26 11.64
N GLN A 287 -18.95 -27.50 11.30
CA GLN A 287 -19.43 -27.59 9.93
C GLN A 287 -20.80 -26.91 9.87
N ASP A 288 -20.83 -25.64 9.49
CA ASP A 288 -22.10 -24.94 9.30
C ASP A 288 -22.57 -25.08 7.84
N PRO A 289 -23.62 -25.87 7.55
CA PRO A 289 -24.12 -26.07 6.19
C PRO A 289 -24.79 -24.81 5.62
N SER A 290 -25.10 -23.80 6.43
CA SER A 290 -25.72 -22.56 5.96
C SER A 290 -24.76 -21.64 5.19
N GLY A 291 -23.44 -21.84 5.37
CA GLY A 291 -22.42 -20.92 4.85
C GLY A 291 -22.41 -19.54 5.50
N GLY A 292 -23.16 -19.36 6.60
CA GLY A 292 -23.20 -18.12 7.38
C GLY A 292 -22.06 -17.98 8.40
N PRO A 293 -22.07 -16.87 9.18
CA PRO A 293 -21.08 -16.62 10.24
C PRO A 293 -21.06 -17.73 11.29
N THR A 294 -19.88 -18.29 11.58
CA THR A 294 -19.69 -19.32 12.61
C THR A 294 -18.27 -19.31 13.17
N GLY A 295 -18.05 -19.95 14.31
CA GLY A 295 -16.73 -20.12 14.91
C GLY A 295 -16.19 -18.83 15.54
N GLY A 296 -16.96 -18.23 16.44
CA GLY A 296 -16.52 -17.04 17.19
C GLY A 296 -16.60 -15.74 16.39
N SER A 297 -17.65 -15.55 15.60
CA SER A 297 -17.87 -14.31 14.83
C SER A 297 -18.59 -13.25 15.66
N GLY A 298 -18.14 -12.00 15.56
CA GLY A 298 -18.82 -10.84 16.15
C GLY A 298 -19.33 -9.88 15.09
N ILE A 299 -20.63 -9.92 14.78
CA ILE A 299 -21.30 -9.03 13.82
C ILE A 299 -22.17 -8.07 14.65
N PHE A 300 -21.66 -6.87 14.98
CA PHE A 300 -22.27 -5.95 15.98
C PHE A 300 -22.42 -6.52 17.40
N GLY A 301 -21.67 -7.58 17.71
CA GLY A 301 -21.66 -8.24 19.01
C GLY A 301 -20.28 -8.79 19.36
N VAL A 302 -20.22 -9.57 20.44
CA VAL A 302 -19.00 -10.26 20.88
C VAL A 302 -19.21 -11.76 20.79
N GLY A 303 -18.51 -12.43 19.87
CA GLY A 303 -18.59 -13.88 19.65
C GLY A 303 -17.25 -14.54 19.91
N LEU A 304 -17.15 -15.41 20.92
CA LEU A 304 -15.89 -16.02 21.35
C LEU A 304 -15.99 -17.55 21.39
N LEU A 305 -15.10 -18.22 20.67
CA LEU A 305 -14.95 -19.69 20.70
C LEU A 305 -13.59 -20.09 21.28
N PHE A 306 -13.62 -20.83 22.38
CA PHE A 306 -12.43 -21.38 23.03
C PHE A 306 -12.41 -22.90 22.88
N LEU A 307 -11.39 -23.40 22.18
CA LEU A 307 -11.09 -24.83 21.99
C LEU A 307 -9.72 -25.13 22.60
N PRO A 308 -9.58 -25.13 23.94
CA PRO A 308 -8.27 -25.02 24.56
C PRO A 308 -7.62 -26.39 24.78
N ASN A 309 -8.32 -27.52 24.53
CA ASN A 309 -7.75 -28.84 24.78
C ASN A 309 -6.64 -29.16 23.76
N PRO A 310 -5.36 -29.34 24.19
CA PRO A 310 -4.26 -29.63 23.28
C PRO A 310 -4.28 -31.05 22.70
N ALA A 311 -5.09 -31.94 23.25
CA ALA A 311 -5.33 -33.27 22.69
C ALA A 311 -6.38 -33.22 21.57
N GLY A 312 -6.31 -34.20 20.68
CA GLY A 312 -7.24 -34.36 19.55
C GLY A 312 -7.11 -33.32 18.45
N ALA A 313 -7.89 -33.53 17.39
CA ALA A 313 -7.88 -32.73 16.18
C ALA A 313 -8.99 -31.67 16.16
N LYS A 314 -8.70 -30.52 15.56
CA LYS A 314 -9.66 -29.41 15.42
C LYS A 314 -9.91 -29.16 13.93
N LYS A 315 -11.12 -29.45 13.47
CA LYS A 315 -11.54 -29.30 12.07
C LYS A 315 -12.66 -28.28 11.96
N LEU A 316 -12.38 -27.10 11.46
CA LEU A 316 -13.35 -26.01 11.39
C LEU A 316 -13.54 -25.57 9.94
N SER A 317 -14.80 -25.51 9.51
CA SER A 317 -15.21 -24.97 8.22
C SER A 317 -16.29 -23.91 8.46
N GLY A 318 -16.02 -22.69 8.01
CA GLY A 318 -16.96 -21.57 8.08
C GLY A 318 -17.02 -20.81 6.76
N GLY A 319 -18.18 -20.22 6.45
CA GLY A 319 -18.36 -19.40 5.26
C GLY A 319 -17.78 -18.00 5.40
N ASP A 320 -18.42 -17.04 4.75
CA ASP A 320 -18.03 -15.64 4.90
C ASP A 320 -18.24 -15.17 6.35
N PHE A 321 -17.43 -14.20 6.80
CA PHE A 321 -17.56 -13.61 8.15
C PHE A 321 -17.47 -14.65 9.27
N SER A 322 -16.56 -15.63 9.14
CA SER A 322 -16.40 -16.76 10.08
C SER A 322 -15.00 -16.85 10.69
N LEU A 323 -14.85 -17.73 11.69
CA LEU A 323 -13.57 -18.12 12.29
C LEU A 323 -12.84 -16.93 12.93
N GLY A 324 -13.49 -16.32 13.91
CA GLY A 324 -12.94 -15.19 14.67
C GLY A 324 -12.93 -13.86 13.92
N SER A 325 -13.91 -13.58 13.05
CA SER A 325 -14.02 -12.28 12.34
C SER A 325 -14.86 -11.25 13.10
N GLY A 326 -14.51 -9.96 12.94
CA GLY A 326 -15.23 -8.82 13.52
C GLY A 326 -15.56 -7.75 12.48
N LEU A 327 -16.85 -7.59 12.15
CA LEU A 327 -17.35 -6.54 11.27
C LEU A 327 -18.33 -5.68 12.06
N PHE A 328 -17.80 -4.70 12.77
CA PHE A 328 -18.45 -3.91 13.81
C PHE A 328 -18.76 -4.64 15.12
N GLY A 329 -18.13 -5.80 15.34
CA GLY A 329 -18.11 -6.55 16.59
C GLY A 329 -16.70 -6.99 16.97
N VAL A 330 -16.59 -7.84 18.00
CA VAL A 330 -15.36 -8.55 18.34
C VAL A 330 -15.58 -10.06 18.14
N GLY A 331 -14.86 -10.64 17.18
CA GLY A 331 -14.79 -12.08 16.97
C GLY A 331 -13.49 -12.64 17.54
N GLY A 332 -13.57 -13.77 18.23
CA GLY A 332 -12.41 -14.42 18.84
C GLY A 332 -12.43 -15.93 18.70
N LEU A 333 -11.30 -16.49 18.27
CA LEU A 333 -11.09 -17.92 18.13
C LEU A 333 -9.77 -18.34 18.78
N THR A 334 -9.85 -19.19 19.80
CA THR A 334 -8.69 -19.78 20.49
C THR A 334 -8.65 -21.27 20.23
N ILE A 335 -7.53 -21.77 19.71
CA ILE A 335 -7.37 -23.16 19.33
C ILE A 335 -6.06 -23.72 19.89
N GLU A 336 -6.18 -24.79 20.66
CA GLU A 336 -5.08 -25.72 20.95
C GLU A 336 -5.43 -27.09 20.38
N GLY A 337 -4.45 -27.82 19.86
CA GLY A 337 -4.67 -29.16 19.31
C GLY A 337 -3.65 -29.56 18.27
N LYS A 338 -3.48 -30.87 18.05
CA LYS A 338 -2.70 -31.38 16.90
C LYS A 338 -3.58 -31.34 15.64
N ALA A 339 -2.98 -31.22 14.46
CA ALA A 339 -3.67 -31.32 13.17
C ALA A 339 -4.87 -30.38 13.04
N ASN A 340 -4.62 -29.07 13.14
CA ASN A 340 -5.65 -28.04 12.99
C ASN A 340 -5.96 -27.82 11.50
N VAL A 341 -7.20 -28.05 11.06
CA VAL A 341 -7.62 -27.80 9.67
C VAL A 341 -8.73 -26.76 9.66
N LEU A 342 -8.42 -25.57 9.15
CA LEU A 342 -9.34 -24.44 9.11
C LEU A 342 -9.60 -24.01 7.66
N ARG A 343 -10.87 -24.01 7.25
CA ARG A 343 -11.34 -23.52 5.95
C ARG A 343 -12.32 -22.37 6.16
N GLY A 344 -11.98 -21.19 5.65
CA GLY A 344 -12.80 -19.97 5.76
C GLY A 344 -13.25 -19.43 4.40
N GLY A 345 -14.43 -18.82 4.36
CA GLY A 345 -14.85 -17.99 3.23
C GLY A 345 -14.14 -16.62 3.23
N ARG A 346 -14.82 -15.61 2.68
CA ARG A 346 -14.34 -14.23 2.64
C ARG A 346 -14.45 -13.58 4.01
N PHE A 347 -13.52 -12.69 4.34
CA PHE A 347 -13.56 -11.97 5.61
C PHE A 347 -13.56 -12.92 6.82
N SER A 348 -12.56 -13.79 6.91
CA SER A 348 -12.52 -14.87 7.90
C SER A 348 -11.15 -14.97 8.60
N GLN A 349 -10.99 -15.88 9.56
CA GLN A 349 -9.69 -16.19 10.21
C GLN A 349 -9.01 -14.92 10.75
N ALA A 350 -9.64 -14.26 11.72
CA ALA A 350 -9.21 -12.98 12.27
C ALA A 350 -9.24 -11.79 11.28
N ALA A 351 -10.33 -11.63 10.54
CA ALA A 351 -10.60 -10.41 9.77
C ALA A 351 -11.31 -9.36 10.64
N GLY A 352 -10.90 -8.09 10.55
CA GLY A 352 -11.46 -6.98 11.33
C GLY A 352 -11.85 -5.78 10.47
N ALA A 353 -13.00 -5.17 10.75
CA ALA A 353 -13.53 -3.98 10.10
C ALA A 353 -14.37 -3.22 11.12
N PHE A 354 -13.99 -1.98 11.45
CA PHE A 354 -14.63 -1.19 12.51
C PHE A 354 -14.91 -1.98 13.80
N GLY A 355 -13.97 -2.84 14.16
CA GLY A 355 -14.11 -3.89 15.15
C GLY A 355 -12.84 -4.74 15.16
N ALA A 356 -12.89 -5.92 15.75
CA ALA A 356 -11.71 -6.78 15.78
C ALA A 356 -12.02 -8.25 15.51
N GLY A 357 -11.19 -8.86 14.67
CA GLY A 357 -11.12 -10.31 14.55
C GLY A 357 -9.81 -10.82 15.13
N VAL A 358 -9.88 -11.85 15.97
CA VAL A 358 -8.70 -12.41 16.65
C VAL A 358 -8.69 -13.93 16.53
N LEU A 359 -7.55 -14.48 16.12
CA LEU A 359 -7.32 -15.91 16.06
C LEU A 359 -5.98 -16.21 16.71
N TRP A 360 -6.02 -16.94 17.81
CA TRP A 360 -4.85 -17.49 18.48
C TRP A 360 -4.86 -19.01 18.31
N SER A 361 -3.80 -19.56 17.72
CA SER A 361 -3.68 -20.99 17.48
C SER A 361 -2.33 -21.52 17.95
N LYS A 362 -2.33 -22.69 18.58
CA LYS A 362 -1.14 -23.46 18.94
C LYS A 362 -1.35 -24.94 18.62
N GLY A 363 -0.43 -25.53 17.86
CA GLY A 363 -0.59 -26.91 17.42
C GLY A 363 0.34 -27.33 16.31
N GLU A 364 0.59 -28.63 16.20
CA GLU A 364 1.37 -29.23 15.11
C GLU A 364 0.50 -29.49 13.87
N ASP A 365 1.12 -29.51 12.69
CA ASP A 365 0.48 -29.86 11.41
C ASP A 365 -0.78 -29.03 11.10
N ALA A 366 -0.68 -27.71 11.23
CA ALA A 366 -1.81 -26.81 11.00
C ALA A 366 -1.95 -26.43 9.52
N SER A 367 -3.19 -26.37 9.02
CA SER A 367 -3.55 -25.93 7.67
C SER A 367 -4.65 -24.89 7.75
N PHE A 368 -4.39 -23.71 7.18
CA PHE A 368 -5.29 -22.58 7.12
C PHE A 368 -5.54 -22.20 5.66
N GLU A 369 -6.78 -22.36 5.21
CA GLU A 369 -7.22 -22.01 3.86
C GLU A 369 -8.34 -20.97 3.96
N ALA A 370 -8.26 -19.90 3.17
CA ALA A 370 -9.34 -18.92 3.09
C ALA A 370 -9.55 -18.35 1.68
N ASP A 371 -10.79 -18.02 1.36
CA ASP A 371 -11.17 -17.55 0.02
C ASP A 371 -10.68 -16.12 -0.29
N LEU A 372 -10.70 -15.19 0.67
CA LEU A 372 -10.30 -13.77 0.51
C LEU A 372 -10.28 -13.05 1.86
N SER A 373 -9.47 -11.99 2.03
CA SER A 373 -9.58 -11.05 3.16
C SER A 373 -9.49 -11.73 4.53
N ALA A 374 -8.43 -12.48 4.78
CA ALA A 374 -8.34 -13.36 5.95
C ALA A 374 -6.93 -13.47 6.54
N GLN A 375 -6.78 -14.25 7.63
CA GLN A 375 -5.50 -14.51 8.29
C GLN A 375 -4.87 -13.20 8.80
N GLY A 376 -5.63 -12.46 9.60
CA GLY A 376 -5.21 -11.17 10.17
C GLY A 376 -5.43 -10.00 9.22
N TYR A 377 -6.58 -9.95 8.54
CA TYR A 377 -6.93 -8.86 7.62
C TYR A 377 -7.57 -7.67 8.35
N GLY A 378 -7.07 -6.45 8.10
CA GLY A 378 -7.61 -5.22 8.71
C GLY A 378 -8.21 -4.26 7.67
N PHE A 379 -9.53 -4.19 7.60
CA PHE A 379 -10.24 -3.14 6.87
C PHE A 379 -10.34 -1.86 7.73
N THR A 380 -10.75 -0.75 7.13
CA THR A 380 -11.08 0.55 7.77
C THR A 380 -11.47 0.43 9.25
N GLN A 381 -10.72 1.10 10.14
CA GLN A 381 -10.94 1.14 11.60
C GLN A 381 -11.04 -0.25 12.26
N GLY A 382 -10.58 -1.30 11.60
CA GLY A 382 -10.63 -2.69 12.05
C GLY A 382 -9.26 -3.26 12.37
N ALA A 383 -9.20 -4.13 13.37
CA ALA A 383 -7.99 -4.90 13.69
C ALA A 383 -8.22 -6.38 13.35
N GLY A 384 -7.48 -6.90 12.38
CA GLY A 384 -7.36 -8.34 12.16
C GLY A 384 -6.06 -8.83 12.77
N VAL A 385 -6.12 -9.70 13.80
CA VAL A 385 -4.93 -10.18 14.50
C VAL A 385 -4.87 -11.70 14.52
N PHE A 386 -3.95 -12.25 13.74
CA PHE A 386 -3.73 -13.68 13.58
C PHE A 386 -2.41 -14.11 14.20
N ARG A 387 -2.43 -15.20 14.98
CA ARG A 387 -1.21 -15.86 15.45
C ARG A 387 -1.35 -17.37 15.38
N HIS A 388 -0.31 -18.00 14.83
CA HIS A 388 -0.13 -19.45 14.93
C HIS A 388 1.26 -19.81 15.46
N GLN A 389 1.33 -20.88 16.25
CA GLN A 389 2.57 -21.49 16.73
C GLN A 389 2.52 -23.02 16.64
N GLY A 390 3.45 -23.62 15.91
CA GLY A 390 3.58 -25.06 15.70
C GLY A 390 4.94 -25.40 15.09
N ALA A 391 5.27 -26.68 14.88
CA ALA A 391 6.45 -27.06 14.11
C ALA A 391 6.17 -27.20 12.61
N ARG A 392 4.90 -27.26 12.16
CA ARG A 392 4.52 -27.17 10.74
C ARG A 392 3.18 -26.45 10.56
N ALA A 393 3.14 -25.51 9.62
CA ALA A 393 1.96 -24.73 9.31
C ALA A 393 1.90 -24.33 7.83
N ASP A 394 0.77 -24.62 7.20
CA ASP A 394 0.46 -24.23 5.82
C ASP A 394 -0.65 -23.16 5.81
N LEU A 395 -0.37 -22.02 5.19
CA LEU A 395 -1.29 -20.91 5.03
C LEU A 395 -1.50 -20.63 3.54
N GLN A 396 -2.74 -20.74 3.08
CA GLN A 396 -3.14 -20.39 1.72
C GLN A 396 -4.32 -19.42 1.77
N CYS A 397 -4.26 -18.35 0.98
CA CYS A 397 -5.35 -17.39 0.95
C CYS A 397 -5.50 -16.67 -0.38
N GLY A 398 -6.76 -16.57 -0.85
CA GLY A 398 -7.18 -15.82 -2.03
C GLY A 398 -6.48 -16.15 -3.34
N LEU A 399 -6.55 -17.44 -3.66
CA LEU A 399 -6.17 -18.03 -4.95
C LEU A 399 -7.40 -18.41 -5.78
N ARG A 400 -8.55 -17.80 -5.47
CA ARG A 400 -9.87 -18.19 -5.98
C ARG A 400 -10.53 -17.13 -6.85
N TYR A 401 -10.40 -15.85 -6.51
CA TYR A 401 -11.05 -14.76 -7.23
C TYR A 401 -10.05 -14.08 -8.17
N PRO A 402 -10.27 -14.15 -9.49
CA PRO A 402 -9.45 -13.48 -10.49
C PRO A 402 -9.27 -11.98 -10.23
N ASP A 403 -8.09 -11.46 -10.54
CA ASP A 403 -7.81 -10.03 -10.62
C ASP A 403 -7.59 -9.66 -12.11
N PRO A 404 -8.16 -8.54 -12.60
CA PRO A 404 -8.20 -8.24 -14.03
C PRO A 404 -6.87 -7.75 -14.61
N ARG A 405 -5.82 -7.58 -13.80
CA ARG A 405 -4.53 -7.07 -14.27
C ARG A 405 -3.76 -8.07 -15.13
N GLU A 406 -3.95 -9.37 -14.92
CA GLU A 406 -3.28 -10.44 -15.67
C GLU A 406 -3.92 -11.82 -15.40
N ALA A 407 -3.67 -12.81 -16.27
CA ALA A 407 -4.30 -14.12 -16.24
C ALA A 407 -3.93 -15.03 -15.03
N GLN A 408 -2.81 -14.76 -14.37
CA GLN A 408 -2.35 -15.50 -13.19
C GLN A 408 -2.66 -14.77 -11.87
N ALA A 409 -3.32 -13.61 -11.93
CA ALA A 409 -3.60 -12.81 -10.75
C ALA A 409 -4.89 -13.24 -10.07
N ALA A 410 -4.82 -13.38 -8.76
CA ALA A 410 -5.99 -13.47 -7.90
C ALA A 410 -5.87 -12.50 -6.74
N LEU A 411 -7.01 -12.02 -6.29
CA LEU A 411 -7.10 -11.16 -5.13
C LEU A 411 -6.95 -11.98 -3.85
N SER A 412 -6.03 -11.57 -2.96
CA SER A 412 -5.83 -12.23 -1.66
C SER A 412 -6.26 -11.38 -0.47
N MET A 413 -5.61 -10.24 -0.21
CA MET A 413 -5.93 -9.42 0.97
C MET A 413 -5.70 -10.17 2.29
N CYS A 414 -4.64 -10.98 2.41
CA CYS A 414 -4.46 -11.88 3.55
C CYS A 414 -3.09 -11.81 4.22
N GLN A 415 -2.97 -12.52 5.35
CA GLN A 415 -1.70 -12.74 6.04
C GLN A 415 -1.13 -11.40 6.52
N GLY A 416 -1.90 -10.73 7.37
CA GLY A 416 -1.54 -9.40 7.88
C GLY A 416 -1.74 -8.26 6.88
N ALA A 417 -2.63 -8.40 5.91
CA ALA A 417 -2.92 -7.32 4.96
C ALA A 417 -3.90 -6.28 5.54
N ALA A 418 -3.78 -5.03 5.12
CA ALA A 418 -4.69 -3.97 5.53
C ALA A 418 -5.18 -3.12 4.36
N TYR A 419 -6.42 -2.64 4.46
CA TYR A 419 -7.08 -1.90 3.38
C TYR A 419 -7.98 -0.78 3.91
N GLY A 420 -7.77 0.42 3.38
CA GLY A 420 -8.73 1.52 3.44
C GLY A 420 -9.48 1.67 2.13
N ARG A 421 -10.75 2.06 2.23
CA ARG A 421 -11.53 2.45 1.05
C ARG A 421 -11.01 3.80 0.57
N ARG A 422 -10.17 3.77 -0.48
CA ARG A 422 -9.46 4.94 -1.00
C ARG A 422 -10.38 6.15 -1.16
N ALA A 423 -9.92 7.29 -0.66
CA ALA A 423 -10.61 8.58 -0.61
C ALA A 423 -11.89 8.64 0.25
N PHE A 424 -12.46 7.52 0.71
CA PHE A 424 -13.57 7.50 1.67
C PHE A 424 -13.07 7.42 3.11
N ALA A 425 -12.18 6.47 3.40
CA ALA A 425 -11.71 6.21 4.76
C ALA A 425 -10.36 5.50 4.79
N GLY A 426 -9.51 5.90 5.74
CA GLY A 426 -8.21 5.24 5.98
C GLY A 426 -8.36 3.80 6.46
N GLY A 427 -7.35 2.97 6.18
CA GLY A 427 -7.40 1.54 6.45
C GLY A 427 -7.35 1.15 7.93
N GLY A 428 -7.32 -0.17 8.16
CA GLY A 428 -7.17 -0.76 9.48
C GLY A 428 -5.77 -1.28 9.77
N ALA A 429 -5.69 -2.13 10.79
CA ALA A 429 -4.49 -2.83 11.20
C ALA A 429 -4.64 -4.33 10.87
N GLY A 430 -3.87 -4.83 9.91
CA GLY A 430 -3.75 -6.24 9.61
C GLY A 430 -2.45 -6.79 10.18
N LEU A 431 -2.52 -7.70 11.13
CA LEU A 431 -1.36 -8.22 11.86
C LEU A 431 -1.37 -9.75 11.86
N ALA A 432 -0.28 -10.36 11.38
CA ALA A 432 -0.10 -11.80 11.40
C ALA A 432 1.26 -12.20 11.97
N HIS A 433 1.29 -13.18 12.87
CA HIS A 433 2.51 -13.78 13.39
C HIS A 433 2.47 -15.31 13.27
N VAL A 434 3.37 -15.88 12.48
CA VAL A 434 3.47 -17.32 12.22
C VAL A 434 4.81 -17.84 12.74
N ALA A 435 4.77 -18.61 13.83
CA ALA A 435 5.94 -19.31 14.33
C ALA A 435 5.85 -20.79 13.91
N THR A 436 6.63 -21.17 12.89
CA THR A 436 6.63 -22.52 12.35
C THR A 436 7.99 -22.90 11.80
N GLU A 437 8.30 -24.20 11.86
CA GLU A 437 9.40 -24.79 11.11
C GLU A 437 8.82 -25.34 9.80
N ASP A 438 9.57 -25.32 8.70
CA ASP A 438 9.19 -25.96 7.43
C ASP A 438 7.74 -25.69 6.95
N GLY A 439 7.25 -24.45 7.10
CA GLY A 439 5.90 -24.05 6.70
C GLY A 439 5.81 -23.51 5.28
N SER A 440 4.60 -23.53 4.70
CA SER A 440 4.28 -22.94 3.40
C SER A 440 3.29 -21.79 3.55
N ILE A 441 3.64 -20.58 3.11
CA ILE A 441 2.81 -19.38 3.23
C ILE A 441 2.63 -18.78 1.83
N VAL A 442 1.42 -18.95 1.28
CA VAL A 442 1.10 -18.63 -0.11
C VAL A 442 -0.05 -17.61 -0.18
N ALA A 443 0.18 -16.56 -0.97
CA ALA A 443 -0.82 -15.58 -1.37
C ALA A 443 -0.56 -15.16 -2.82
N ASN A 444 -1.43 -14.34 -3.40
CA ASN A 444 -1.28 -13.77 -4.73
C ASN A 444 -1.19 -12.24 -4.62
N TYR A 445 -2.24 -11.47 -4.91
CA TYR A 445 -2.23 -10.00 -4.80
C TYR A 445 -2.57 -9.51 -3.38
N PHE A 446 -1.88 -8.45 -2.94
CA PHE A 446 -2.16 -7.76 -1.67
C PHE A 446 -2.10 -8.67 -0.43
N GLY A 447 -1.12 -9.56 -0.37
CA GLY A 447 -0.90 -10.45 0.77
C GLY A 447 0.41 -10.18 1.51
N GLN A 448 0.61 -10.89 2.62
CA GLN A 448 1.89 -10.95 3.34
C GLN A 448 2.35 -9.58 3.85
N GLY A 449 1.54 -8.97 4.71
CA GLY A 449 1.90 -7.72 5.38
C GLY A 449 1.79 -6.47 4.50
N SER A 450 1.00 -6.49 3.44
CA SER A 450 0.78 -5.31 2.58
C SER A 450 -0.22 -4.33 3.20
N GLY A 451 0.05 -3.03 3.11
CA GLY A 451 -0.89 -1.97 3.47
C GLY A 451 -1.40 -1.23 2.23
N TYR A 452 -2.70 -0.90 2.21
CA TYR A 452 -3.36 -0.13 1.17
C TYR A 452 -4.17 1.02 1.79
N TRP A 453 -3.98 2.25 1.27
CA TRP A 453 -4.69 3.47 1.69
C TRP A 453 -4.76 3.75 3.20
N HIS A 454 -3.73 4.38 3.77
CA HIS A 454 -3.59 4.71 5.20
C HIS A 454 -3.75 3.51 6.16
N GLY A 455 -3.69 2.27 5.66
CA GLY A 455 -3.69 1.04 6.45
C GLY A 455 -2.28 0.60 6.85
N ILE A 456 -2.21 -0.24 7.90
CA ILE A 456 -0.98 -0.87 8.37
C ILE A 456 -1.12 -2.39 8.19
N GLY A 457 -0.35 -2.94 7.25
CA GLY A 457 -0.19 -4.39 7.10
C GLY A 457 1.13 -4.88 7.69
N ALA A 458 1.11 -5.98 8.42
CA ALA A 458 2.32 -6.61 8.96
C ALA A 458 2.24 -8.14 9.03
N LEU A 459 3.25 -8.81 8.47
CA LEU A 459 3.49 -10.25 8.63
C LEU A 459 4.85 -10.51 9.30
N PHE A 460 4.82 -11.29 10.37
CA PHE A 460 6.00 -11.75 11.09
C PHE A 460 6.08 -13.28 11.00
N VAL A 461 7.15 -13.80 10.40
CA VAL A 461 7.41 -15.24 10.30
C VAL A 461 8.65 -15.59 11.11
N ARG A 462 8.56 -16.63 11.93
CA ARG A 462 9.66 -17.13 12.75
C ARG A 462 9.83 -18.64 12.59
N GLY A 463 11.07 -19.08 12.40
CA GLY A 463 11.49 -20.47 12.31
C GLY A 463 12.28 -20.72 11.03
N ASP A 464 12.75 -21.95 10.87
CA ASP A 464 13.64 -22.32 9.79
C ASP A 464 12.89 -22.99 8.64
N ARG A 465 13.48 -22.98 7.44
CA ARG A 465 13.00 -23.71 6.24
C ARG A 465 11.60 -23.34 5.76
N ASN A 466 11.09 -22.16 6.14
CA ASN A 466 9.80 -21.68 5.67
C ASN A 466 9.85 -21.21 4.22
N ARG A 467 8.74 -21.41 3.50
CA ARG A 467 8.58 -21.03 2.09
C ARG A 467 7.48 -19.97 1.98
N LEU A 468 7.84 -18.77 1.54
CA LEU A 468 6.90 -17.67 1.32
C LEU A 468 6.81 -17.38 -0.18
N LYS A 469 5.59 -17.34 -0.70
CA LYS A 469 5.30 -17.05 -2.10
C LYS A 469 4.16 -16.06 -2.23
N ALA A 470 4.40 -14.93 -2.90
CA ALA A 470 3.37 -13.95 -3.23
C ALA A 470 3.60 -13.35 -4.62
N ARG A 471 2.54 -12.84 -5.26
CA ARG A 471 2.65 -12.37 -6.65
C ARG A 471 2.98 -10.90 -6.74
N ARG A 472 2.05 -9.99 -6.39
CA ARG A 472 2.20 -8.55 -6.59
C ARG A 472 1.49 -7.78 -5.49
N TYR A 473 1.97 -6.57 -5.21
CA TYR A 473 1.48 -5.71 -4.14
C TYR A 473 1.54 -6.38 -2.76
N ALA A 474 2.58 -7.19 -2.54
CA ALA A 474 2.68 -8.09 -1.41
C ALA A 474 4.01 -7.95 -0.66
N GLN A 475 4.22 -8.76 0.38
CA GLN A 475 5.50 -8.89 1.09
C GLN A 475 6.00 -7.57 1.68
N GLY A 476 5.18 -6.97 2.54
CA GLY A 476 5.53 -5.73 3.23
C GLY A 476 5.49 -4.49 2.34
N SER A 477 4.75 -4.51 1.23
CA SER A 477 4.58 -3.34 0.37
C SER A 477 3.58 -2.34 0.96
N GLY A 478 3.95 -1.05 0.99
CA GLY A 478 3.05 0.05 1.35
C GLY A 478 2.54 0.75 0.10
N ILE A 479 1.23 0.84 -0.06
CA ILE A 479 0.57 1.20 -1.33
C ILE A 479 -0.45 2.33 -1.10
N HIS A 480 -0.32 3.41 -1.88
CA HIS A 480 -1.19 4.59 -1.81
C HIS A 480 -1.25 5.17 -0.39
N ALA A 481 -0.17 5.80 0.07
CA ALA A 481 -0.08 6.37 1.42
C ALA A 481 -0.41 5.36 2.54
N ALA A 482 0.14 4.14 2.46
CA ALA A 482 -0.03 3.10 3.47
C ALA A 482 1.30 2.47 3.88
N VAL A 483 1.27 1.68 4.95
CA VAL A 483 2.44 1.03 5.54
C VAL A 483 2.36 -0.48 5.37
N GLY A 484 3.41 -1.07 4.81
CA GLY A 484 3.56 -2.52 4.74
C GLY A 484 4.81 -3.01 5.47
N VAL A 485 4.72 -4.15 6.16
CA VAL A 485 5.81 -4.78 6.90
C VAL A 485 5.87 -6.28 6.66
N LEU A 486 7.05 -6.79 6.30
CA LEU A 486 7.38 -8.21 6.34
C LEU A 486 8.65 -8.43 7.16
N SER A 487 8.60 -9.27 8.18
CA SER A 487 9.78 -9.70 8.94
C SER A 487 9.87 -11.22 8.93
N VAL A 488 11.00 -11.77 8.47
CA VAL A 488 11.26 -13.21 8.45
C VAL A 488 12.51 -13.47 9.28
N ALA A 489 12.38 -14.30 10.32
CA ALA A 489 13.45 -14.63 11.25
C ALA A 489 13.66 -16.15 11.36
N GLY A 490 14.89 -16.59 11.12
CA GLY A 490 15.28 -17.99 11.09
C GLY A 490 16.19 -18.26 9.89
N SER A 491 16.65 -19.50 9.77
CA SER A 491 17.64 -19.90 8.78
C SER A 491 17.02 -20.76 7.68
N SER A 492 17.66 -20.76 6.51
CA SER A 492 17.23 -21.57 5.36
C SER A 492 15.81 -21.32 4.86
N ASN A 493 15.22 -20.14 5.14
CA ASN A 493 13.94 -19.74 4.59
C ASN A 493 14.07 -19.37 3.10
N ALA A 494 13.00 -19.54 2.34
CA ALA A 494 12.92 -19.22 0.92
C ALA A 494 11.76 -18.28 0.62
N LEU A 495 12.05 -17.13 0.00
CA LEU A 495 11.06 -16.13 -0.39
C LEU A 495 11.06 -15.96 -1.91
N VAL A 496 9.87 -15.96 -2.50
CA VAL A 496 9.69 -15.65 -3.92
C VAL A 496 8.58 -14.61 -4.11
N ASN A 497 8.86 -13.61 -4.95
CA ASN A 497 7.89 -12.62 -5.40
C ASN A 497 8.06 -12.27 -6.89
N TRP A 498 6.96 -11.98 -7.58
CA TRP A 498 7.01 -11.65 -9.01
C TRP A 498 7.00 -10.15 -9.27
N GLY A 499 6.04 -9.41 -8.71
CA GLY A 499 5.76 -8.01 -9.00
C GLY A 499 6.16 -7.04 -7.88
N VAL A 500 5.32 -6.04 -7.61
CA VAL A 500 5.48 -5.07 -6.51
C VAL A 500 5.60 -5.78 -5.15
N GLY A 501 6.82 -5.86 -4.62
CA GLY A 501 7.21 -6.56 -3.40
C GLY A 501 8.62 -7.14 -3.57
N PRO A 502 9.30 -7.62 -2.51
CA PRO A 502 9.15 -7.19 -1.12
C PRO A 502 9.43 -5.70 -0.89
N ALA A 503 8.80 -5.11 0.12
CA ALA A 503 9.04 -3.75 0.63
C ALA A 503 9.05 -2.65 -0.43
N PHE A 504 8.10 -2.67 -1.36
CA PHE A 504 7.88 -1.51 -2.21
C PHE A 504 7.20 -0.40 -1.42
N GLY A 505 7.71 0.83 -1.56
CA GLY A 505 6.92 2.02 -1.29
C GLY A 505 6.33 2.51 -2.61
N TRP A 506 5.01 2.41 -2.75
CA TRP A 506 4.29 2.75 -3.98
C TRP A 506 3.27 3.87 -3.72
N ASP A 507 3.32 4.92 -4.55
CA ASP A 507 2.35 6.03 -4.51
C ASP A 507 2.23 6.64 -3.11
N TYR A 508 3.33 7.24 -2.64
CA TYR A 508 3.48 7.76 -1.27
C TYR A 508 3.35 6.71 -0.15
N GLY A 509 3.37 5.41 -0.45
CA GLY A 509 3.41 4.37 0.57
C GLY A 509 4.83 4.10 1.09
N ALA A 510 4.89 3.50 2.28
CA ALA A 510 6.14 3.06 2.93
C ALA A 510 6.15 1.53 3.08
N GLY A 511 7.09 0.86 2.42
CA GLY A 511 7.28 -0.58 2.55
C GLY A 511 8.51 -0.93 3.37
N PHE A 512 8.42 -1.93 4.24
CA PHE A 512 9.54 -2.40 5.06
C PHE A 512 9.68 -3.92 5.04
N TRP A 513 10.89 -4.39 4.78
CA TRP A 513 11.25 -5.81 4.82
C TRP A 513 12.49 -6.05 5.68
N GLU A 514 12.39 -7.01 6.58
CA GLU A 514 13.47 -7.49 7.43
C GLU A 514 13.66 -9.00 7.25
N LEU A 515 14.89 -9.41 6.99
CA LEU A 515 15.31 -10.81 6.94
C LEU A 515 16.43 -11.02 7.97
N HIS A 516 16.23 -11.96 8.88
CA HIS A 516 17.19 -12.31 9.93
C HIS A 516 17.48 -13.80 9.94
N GLY A 517 18.77 -14.16 9.89
CA GLY A 517 19.25 -15.53 10.02
C GLY A 517 20.17 -15.91 8.87
N ASP A 518 20.55 -17.18 8.85
CA ASP A 518 21.59 -17.67 7.96
C ASP A 518 21.02 -18.47 6.79
N ASP A 519 21.77 -18.54 5.69
CA ASP A 519 21.49 -19.42 4.55
C ASP A 519 20.10 -19.23 3.92
N ASN A 520 19.46 -18.07 4.11
CA ASN A 520 18.16 -17.78 3.51
C ASN A 520 18.31 -17.45 2.02
N THR A 521 17.22 -17.66 1.27
CA THR A 521 17.12 -17.31 -0.14
C THR A 521 15.96 -16.35 -0.37
N ALA A 522 16.20 -15.29 -1.15
CA ALA A 522 15.15 -14.36 -1.54
C ALA A 522 15.26 -14.06 -3.04
N ARG A 523 14.15 -14.22 -3.76
CA ARG A 523 14.03 -13.95 -5.18
C ARG A 523 12.87 -12.99 -5.44
N ALA A 524 13.14 -11.96 -6.22
CA ALA A 524 12.12 -11.10 -6.81
C ALA A 524 12.32 -11.03 -8.32
N ASP A 525 11.24 -10.93 -9.11
CA ASP A 525 11.36 -10.75 -10.56
C ASP A 525 11.27 -9.25 -10.98
N TRP A 526 10.74 -8.38 -10.11
CA TRP A 526 10.77 -6.91 -10.26
C TRP A 526 11.81 -6.28 -9.32
N GLY A 527 11.45 -5.26 -8.52
CA GLY A 527 12.36 -4.60 -7.56
C GLY A 527 12.32 -5.21 -6.15
N THR A 528 13.12 -4.71 -5.21
CA THR A 528 12.94 -5.00 -3.77
C THR A 528 13.45 -3.83 -2.94
N GLY A 529 12.72 -3.45 -1.88
CA GLY A 529 13.07 -2.25 -1.10
C GLY A 529 13.09 -1.00 -1.98
N ARG A 530 12.21 -0.94 -2.99
CA ARG A 530 12.19 0.06 -4.04
C ARG A 530 11.22 1.19 -3.70
N GLY A 531 11.65 2.43 -3.87
CA GLY A 531 10.79 3.61 -3.81
C GLY A 531 10.32 4.01 -5.20
N ASP A 532 9.01 4.02 -5.43
CA ASP A 532 8.41 4.39 -6.72
C ASP A 532 7.13 5.22 -6.53
N ALA A 533 6.82 6.07 -7.52
CA ALA A 533 5.72 7.03 -7.46
C ALA A 533 5.70 7.81 -6.13
N ASN A 534 6.86 8.30 -5.69
CA ASN A 534 7.06 9.07 -4.45
C ASN A 534 6.98 8.25 -3.16
N GLY A 535 6.79 6.94 -3.22
CA GLY A 535 6.85 6.05 -2.06
C GLY A 535 8.29 5.71 -1.66
N HIS A 536 8.45 5.12 -0.47
CA HIS A 536 9.75 4.77 0.10
C HIS A 536 9.83 3.28 0.46
N GLY A 537 10.86 2.59 -0.04
CA GLY A 537 11.12 1.18 0.25
C GLY A 537 12.31 1.01 1.19
N LEU A 538 12.15 0.22 2.25
CA LEU A 538 13.16 0.00 3.29
C LEU A 538 13.45 -1.50 3.43
N ALA A 539 14.71 -1.90 3.36
CA ALA A 539 15.10 -3.32 3.46
C ALA A 539 16.29 -3.55 4.40
N ALA A 540 16.23 -4.58 5.22
CA ALA A 540 17.32 -4.98 6.11
C ALA A 540 17.53 -6.50 6.10
N VAL A 541 18.74 -6.92 5.78
CA VAL A 541 19.16 -8.32 5.83
C VAL A 541 20.27 -8.46 6.86
N THR A 542 20.12 -9.40 7.79
CA THR A 542 21.09 -9.70 8.84
C THR A 542 21.32 -11.21 8.94
N GLY A 543 22.58 -11.60 9.17
CA GLY A 543 22.99 -13.00 9.24
C GLY A 543 23.95 -13.34 8.10
N ASP A 544 24.36 -14.60 8.03
CA ASP A 544 25.46 -15.02 7.18
C ASP A 544 24.97 -15.87 5.98
N ARG A 545 25.72 -15.85 4.88
CA ARG A 545 25.54 -16.73 3.70
C ARG A 545 24.16 -16.65 3.02
N ASN A 546 23.43 -15.55 3.19
CA ASN A 546 22.15 -15.35 2.51
C ASN A 546 22.36 -15.13 0.99
N LYS A 547 21.45 -15.64 0.17
CA LYS A 547 21.47 -15.52 -1.29
C LYS A 547 20.28 -14.69 -1.77
N LEU A 548 20.58 -13.53 -2.35
CA LEU A 548 19.59 -12.52 -2.71
C LEU A 548 19.60 -12.34 -4.23
N LEU A 549 18.60 -12.85 -4.95
CA LEU A 549 18.39 -12.57 -6.38
C LEU A 549 17.30 -11.50 -6.49
N LEU A 550 17.69 -10.26 -6.21
CA LEU A 550 16.78 -9.12 -6.06
C LEU A 550 17.16 -8.05 -7.10
N PRO A 551 16.49 -7.99 -8.26
CA PRO A 551 16.74 -6.95 -9.24
C PRO A 551 16.45 -5.58 -8.61
N GLU A 552 17.22 -4.58 -9.00
CA GLU A 552 17.01 -3.20 -8.53
C GLU A 552 16.89 -3.06 -6.99
N PHE A 553 17.63 -3.87 -6.23
CA PHE A 553 17.57 -3.85 -4.77
C PHE A 553 17.99 -2.49 -4.21
N GLY A 554 17.10 -1.86 -3.43
CA GLY A 554 17.34 -0.54 -2.84
C GLY A 554 17.43 0.58 -3.87
N THR A 555 16.63 0.55 -4.94
CA THR A 555 16.53 1.66 -5.92
C THR A 555 15.39 2.62 -5.61
N GLY A 556 15.58 3.88 -5.99
CA GLY A 556 14.54 4.91 -6.00
C GLY A 556 14.30 5.51 -7.38
N PHE A 557 13.12 6.08 -7.60
CA PHE A 557 12.67 6.70 -8.85
C PHE A 557 12.15 8.12 -8.62
N HIS A 558 12.40 9.01 -9.58
CA HIS A 558 11.79 10.33 -9.61
C HIS A 558 10.62 10.35 -10.58
N LYS A 559 9.40 10.42 -10.05
CA LYS A 559 8.15 10.47 -10.83
C LYS A 559 7.27 11.56 -10.23
N ARG A 560 6.31 12.09 -11.00
CA ARG A 560 5.33 13.07 -10.50
C ARG A 560 5.97 14.26 -9.73
N ALA A 561 7.13 14.70 -10.22
CA ALA A 561 7.94 15.79 -9.67
C ALA A 561 8.47 15.59 -8.23
N ALA A 562 8.62 14.34 -7.75
CA ALA A 562 9.29 14.06 -6.48
C ALA A 562 10.06 12.72 -6.53
N PRO A 563 11.07 12.55 -5.65
CA PRO A 563 11.78 11.29 -5.51
C PRO A 563 11.05 10.30 -4.60
N GLY A 564 11.01 9.04 -5.01
CA GLY A 564 10.85 7.88 -4.13
C GLY A 564 12.22 7.31 -3.78
N TYR A 565 12.45 6.96 -2.51
CA TYR A 565 13.72 6.46 -2.02
C TYR A 565 13.69 4.94 -1.78
N GLY A 566 14.76 4.24 -2.20
CA GLY A 566 15.00 2.84 -1.86
C GLY A 566 16.22 2.69 -0.96
N LEU A 567 16.04 2.24 0.28
CA LEU A 567 17.11 2.21 1.28
C LEU A 567 17.28 0.80 1.81
N ALA A 568 18.48 0.25 1.67
CA ALA A 568 18.76 -1.12 2.07
C ALA A 568 20.04 -1.25 2.90
N SER A 569 20.04 -2.23 3.80
CA SER A 569 21.23 -2.64 4.55
C SER A 569 21.40 -4.16 4.52
N VAL A 570 22.64 -4.62 4.37
CA VAL A 570 22.99 -6.04 4.43
C VAL A 570 24.19 -6.21 5.36
N GLU A 571 23.98 -6.92 6.46
CA GLU A 571 24.98 -7.12 7.53
C GLU A 571 25.20 -8.62 7.78
N GLY A 572 26.45 -9.01 8.02
CA GLY A 572 26.86 -10.41 8.16
C GLY A 572 27.76 -10.89 7.01
N LYS A 573 28.41 -12.03 7.20
CA LYS A 573 29.46 -12.55 6.33
C LYS A 573 28.87 -13.29 5.14
N ASP A 574 29.56 -13.19 4.01
CA ASP A 574 29.33 -13.99 2.81
C ASP A 574 27.90 -13.96 2.25
N ASN A 575 27.16 -12.88 2.54
CA ASN A 575 25.90 -12.57 1.88
C ASN A 575 26.17 -12.23 0.40
N ARG A 576 25.35 -12.78 -0.48
CA ARG A 576 25.46 -12.66 -1.94
C ARG A 576 24.25 -11.94 -2.52
N LEU A 577 24.49 -10.94 -3.35
CA LEU A 577 23.47 -10.28 -4.18
C LEU A 577 23.74 -10.58 -5.66
N GLY A 578 22.73 -11.11 -6.34
CA GLY A 578 22.78 -11.43 -7.76
C GLY A 578 22.87 -10.17 -8.61
N LEU A 579 23.92 -10.04 -9.40
CA LEU A 579 24.12 -8.92 -10.31
C LEU A 579 24.79 -9.42 -11.59
N SER A 580 24.00 -10.04 -12.48
CA SER A 580 24.47 -10.68 -13.72
C SER A 580 25.26 -9.78 -14.67
N ALA A 581 25.14 -8.46 -14.48
CA ALA A 581 25.91 -7.43 -15.17
C ALA A 581 27.43 -7.46 -14.90
N LEU A 582 27.88 -8.07 -13.81
CA LEU A 582 29.29 -8.06 -13.42
C LEU A 582 30.13 -9.08 -14.21
N PRO A 583 31.38 -8.75 -14.56
CA PRO A 583 32.28 -9.69 -15.22
C PRO A 583 32.79 -10.80 -14.28
N ALA A 584 32.86 -10.52 -12.97
CA ALA A 584 33.31 -11.44 -11.94
C ALA A 584 32.74 -11.04 -10.57
N GLU A 585 32.85 -11.93 -9.58
CA GLU A 585 32.47 -11.62 -8.21
C GLU A 585 33.21 -10.39 -7.68
N THR A 586 32.49 -9.50 -7.00
CA THR A 586 33.06 -8.26 -6.44
C THR A 586 32.52 -8.03 -5.03
N ARG A 587 33.37 -7.60 -4.09
CA ARG A 587 32.93 -7.19 -2.74
C ARG A 587 32.76 -5.68 -2.66
N ALA A 588 31.61 -5.22 -2.18
CA ALA A 588 31.31 -3.79 -2.02
C ALA A 588 30.70 -3.50 -0.63
N HIS A 589 31.09 -2.37 -0.03
CA HIS A 589 30.53 -1.91 1.26
C HIS A 589 29.34 -0.96 1.08
N GLY A 590 29.11 -0.52 -0.16
CA GLY A 590 27.95 0.26 -0.54
C GLY A 590 27.69 0.11 -2.03
N LEU A 591 26.44 0.26 -2.44
CA LEU A 591 26.00 0.17 -3.82
C LEU A 591 24.89 1.20 -4.07
N ALA A 592 25.02 2.00 -5.11
CA ALA A 592 24.00 2.94 -5.56
C ALA A 592 23.65 2.62 -7.01
N LEU A 593 22.51 1.97 -7.21
CA LEU A 593 22.03 1.55 -8.54
C LEU A 593 21.15 2.62 -9.20
N SER A 594 20.61 3.56 -8.42
CA SER A 594 19.87 4.72 -8.91
C SER A 594 20.16 5.96 -8.02
N PRO A 595 19.85 7.19 -8.48
CA PRO A 595 20.21 8.42 -7.76
C PRO A 595 19.49 8.63 -6.42
N TRP A 596 18.42 7.87 -6.17
CA TRP A 596 17.58 7.92 -4.97
C TRP A 596 17.59 6.59 -4.22
N GLY A 597 18.58 5.75 -4.51
CA GLY A 597 18.71 4.41 -3.96
C GLY A 597 20.07 4.14 -3.35
N ALA A 598 20.13 3.42 -2.23
CA ALA A 598 21.37 3.00 -1.62
C ALA A 598 21.25 1.67 -0.87
N VAL A 599 22.24 0.80 -1.08
CA VAL A 599 22.50 -0.40 -0.26
C VAL A 599 23.79 -0.19 0.51
N VAL A 600 23.80 -0.45 1.82
CA VAL A 600 25.00 -0.35 2.67
C VAL A 600 25.34 -1.67 3.36
N SER A 601 26.64 -1.97 3.52
CA SER A 601 27.12 -3.18 4.19
C SER A 601 28.49 -2.95 4.85
N ARG A 602 28.61 -3.20 6.17
CA ARG A 602 29.89 -3.05 6.88
C ARG A 602 30.79 -4.28 6.77
N SER A 603 30.20 -5.46 6.63
CA SER A 603 30.91 -6.73 6.40
C SER A 603 31.31 -6.94 4.94
N GLY A 604 30.80 -6.10 4.03
CA GLY A 604 31.02 -6.17 2.59
C GLY A 604 30.11 -7.21 1.94
N LEU A 605 29.25 -6.75 1.04
CA LEU A 605 28.34 -7.56 0.24
C LEU A 605 29.07 -8.17 -0.95
N ILE A 606 28.91 -9.48 -1.16
CA ILE A 606 29.42 -10.15 -2.36
C ILE A 606 28.39 -9.93 -3.47
N LEU A 607 28.81 -9.33 -4.57
CA LEU A 607 28.02 -9.20 -5.77
C LEU A 607 28.39 -10.34 -6.71
N ASP A 608 27.43 -11.21 -7.00
CA ASP A 608 27.63 -12.48 -7.68
C ASP A 608 26.91 -12.48 -9.04
N PRO A 609 27.63 -12.46 -10.18
CA PRO A 609 27.01 -12.47 -11.50
C PRO A 609 26.43 -13.82 -11.91
N LYS A 610 26.79 -14.91 -11.22
CA LYS A 610 26.38 -16.28 -11.54
C LYS A 610 25.31 -16.79 -10.58
N LEU A 611 24.88 -15.98 -9.62
CA LEU A 611 23.84 -16.37 -8.68
C LEU A 611 22.54 -16.66 -9.42
N THR A 612 22.08 -17.90 -9.30
CA THR A 612 20.76 -18.34 -9.77
C THR A 612 19.98 -18.91 -8.60
N LEU A 613 18.67 -18.70 -8.62
CA LEU A 613 17.70 -19.31 -7.70
C LEU A 613 16.54 -19.85 -8.54
N ALA A 614 15.91 -20.93 -8.07
CA ALA A 614 14.77 -21.54 -8.76
C ALA A 614 13.65 -20.50 -8.98
N SER A 615 13.03 -20.51 -10.15
CA SER A 615 11.82 -19.74 -10.43
C SER A 615 10.62 -20.35 -9.71
N ALA A 616 9.66 -19.52 -9.32
CA ALA A 616 8.36 -20.02 -8.90
C ALA A 616 7.48 -20.31 -10.12
N ASP A 617 6.75 -21.42 -10.05
CA ASP A 617 5.63 -21.70 -10.97
C ASP A 617 4.42 -20.84 -10.59
N TRP A 618 3.68 -20.32 -11.56
CA TRP A 618 2.50 -19.48 -11.32
C TRP A 618 1.33 -20.04 -12.14
N PRO A 619 0.49 -20.90 -11.56
CA PRO A 619 -0.62 -21.49 -12.29
C PRO A 619 -1.59 -20.40 -12.75
N ALA A 620 -2.15 -20.57 -13.95
CA ALA A 620 -3.22 -19.73 -14.44
C ALA A 620 -4.48 -19.89 -13.56
N ILE A 621 -5.26 -18.83 -13.47
CA ILE A 621 -6.52 -18.81 -12.74
C ILE A 621 -7.65 -18.83 -13.77
N ASP A 622 -8.74 -19.54 -13.48
CA ASP A 622 -9.89 -19.56 -14.40
C ASP A 622 -10.68 -18.27 -14.27
N HIS A 623 -10.63 -17.45 -15.33
CA HIS A 623 -11.34 -16.17 -15.41
C HIS A 623 -12.71 -16.30 -16.08
N ALA A 624 -13.01 -17.41 -16.79
CA ALA A 624 -14.11 -17.47 -17.74
C ALA A 624 -15.48 -17.22 -17.06
N ALA A 625 -15.79 -17.99 -16.01
CA ALA A 625 -17.03 -17.84 -15.27
C ALA A 625 -17.15 -16.49 -14.54
N ALA A 626 -16.02 -15.94 -14.08
CA ALA A 626 -15.98 -14.64 -13.40
C ALA A 626 -16.29 -13.49 -14.37
N VAL A 627 -15.73 -13.54 -15.59
CA VAL A 627 -15.98 -12.59 -16.68
C VAL A 627 -17.46 -12.58 -17.07
N GLU A 628 -18.08 -13.75 -17.23
CA GLU A 628 -19.51 -13.82 -17.60
C GLU A 628 -20.43 -13.25 -16.52
N LYS A 629 -20.14 -13.58 -15.25
CA LYS A 629 -20.91 -13.07 -14.11
C LYS A 629 -20.80 -11.55 -14.01
N GLU A 630 -19.58 -11.02 -14.12
CA GLU A 630 -19.33 -9.58 -14.05
C GLU A 630 -19.97 -8.84 -15.23
N ARG A 631 -19.92 -9.41 -16.45
CA ARG A 631 -20.61 -8.85 -17.62
C ARG A 631 -22.11 -8.70 -17.37
N ALA A 632 -22.75 -9.71 -16.79
CA ALA A 632 -24.18 -9.65 -16.48
C ALA A 632 -24.52 -8.59 -15.40
N GLU A 633 -23.60 -8.34 -14.46
CA GLU A 633 -23.76 -7.29 -13.45
C GLU A 633 -23.59 -5.89 -14.05
N LEU A 634 -22.49 -5.66 -14.77
CA LEU A 634 -22.21 -4.38 -15.42
C LEU A 634 -23.25 -4.03 -16.48
N SER A 635 -23.73 -5.00 -17.26
CA SER A 635 -24.82 -4.76 -18.22
C SER A 635 -26.09 -4.27 -17.54
N ARG A 636 -26.48 -4.85 -16.40
CA ARG A 636 -27.66 -4.39 -15.64
C ARG A 636 -27.48 -2.97 -15.13
N MET A 637 -26.28 -2.64 -14.62
CA MET A 637 -25.97 -1.29 -14.15
C MET A 637 -25.98 -0.27 -15.30
N PHE A 638 -25.42 -0.64 -16.45
CA PHE A 638 -25.39 0.17 -17.66
C PHE A 638 -26.81 0.45 -18.17
N GLU A 639 -27.64 -0.58 -18.35
CA GLU A 639 -29.03 -0.41 -18.78
C GLU A 639 -29.84 0.45 -17.79
N ALA A 640 -29.64 0.25 -16.48
CA ALA A 640 -30.28 1.07 -15.47
C ALA A 640 -29.86 2.55 -15.57
N ALA A 641 -28.58 2.83 -15.85
CA ALA A 641 -28.08 4.19 -16.05
C ALA A 641 -28.69 4.86 -17.29
N LEU A 642 -28.91 4.11 -18.38
CA LEU A 642 -29.53 4.64 -19.61
C LEU A 642 -31.00 5.06 -19.42
N GLN A 643 -31.71 4.45 -18.47
CA GLN A 643 -33.09 4.83 -18.13
C GLN A 643 -33.18 6.11 -17.26
N LYS A 644 -32.05 6.62 -16.78
CA LYS A 644 -31.98 7.86 -15.99
C LYS A 644 -31.82 9.09 -16.90
N THR A 645 -31.99 10.28 -16.31
CA THR A 645 -31.79 11.57 -16.99
C THR A 645 -30.90 12.48 -16.14
N GLY A 646 -30.34 13.53 -16.75
CA GLY A 646 -29.53 14.54 -16.08
C GLY A 646 -28.36 13.96 -15.27
N ALA A 647 -28.15 14.49 -14.06
CA ALA A 647 -27.07 14.09 -13.17
C ALA A 647 -27.08 12.61 -12.78
N GLU A 648 -28.26 11.97 -12.65
CA GLU A 648 -28.34 10.56 -12.30
C GLU A 648 -27.80 9.66 -13.42
N ARG A 649 -28.07 10.00 -14.69
CA ARG A 649 -27.54 9.27 -15.85
C ARG A 649 -26.03 9.37 -15.91
N VAL A 650 -25.50 10.60 -15.79
CA VAL A 650 -24.07 10.88 -15.81
C VAL A 650 -23.35 10.11 -14.70
N ALA A 651 -23.89 10.16 -13.48
CA ALA A 651 -23.34 9.43 -12.34
C ALA A 651 -23.36 7.90 -12.53
N GLY A 652 -24.45 7.34 -13.07
CA GLY A 652 -24.57 5.92 -13.36
C GLY A 652 -23.58 5.46 -14.44
N LEU A 653 -23.44 6.22 -15.53
CA LEU A 653 -22.49 5.92 -16.60
C LEU A 653 -21.04 6.04 -16.12
N LEU A 654 -20.69 7.10 -15.37
CA LEU A 654 -19.37 7.27 -14.78
C LEU A 654 -18.99 6.09 -13.89
N HIS A 655 -19.93 5.62 -13.06
CA HIS A 655 -19.69 4.48 -12.19
C HIS A 655 -19.32 3.22 -12.99
N VAL A 656 -20.12 2.86 -14.00
CA VAL A 656 -19.86 1.70 -14.88
C VAL A 656 -18.56 1.87 -15.69
N THR A 657 -18.29 3.08 -16.19
CA THR A 657 -17.04 3.41 -16.89
C THR A 657 -15.80 3.25 -16.01
N SER A 658 -15.92 3.58 -14.72
CA SER A 658 -14.81 3.52 -13.77
C SER A 658 -14.59 2.14 -13.15
N SER A 659 -15.48 1.17 -13.42
CA SER A 659 -15.38 -0.19 -12.89
C SER A 659 -14.05 -0.85 -13.29
N PHE A 660 -13.31 -1.33 -12.28
CA PHE A 660 -12.07 -2.06 -12.48
C PHE A 660 -12.38 -3.54 -12.67
N SER A 661 -12.65 -3.94 -13.93
CA SER A 661 -13.33 -5.19 -14.25
C SER A 661 -12.48 -6.18 -15.07
N LEU A 662 -12.78 -7.47 -14.92
CA LEU A 662 -12.25 -8.58 -15.74
C LEU A 662 -12.75 -8.49 -17.18
N GLU A 663 -13.97 -7.98 -17.37
CA GLU A 663 -14.57 -7.74 -18.67
C GLU A 663 -14.58 -6.24 -18.99
N SER A 664 -14.01 -5.86 -20.13
CA SER A 664 -13.89 -4.44 -20.52
C SER A 664 -14.95 -3.98 -21.52
N GLY A 665 -15.85 -4.86 -21.96
CA GLY A 665 -16.82 -4.55 -23.01
C GLY A 665 -17.89 -3.55 -22.56
N VAL A 666 -18.56 -3.83 -21.43
CA VAL A 666 -19.62 -2.95 -20.94
C VAL A 666 -19.09 -1.61 -20.44
N PRO A 667 -17.99 -1.53 -19.66
CA PRO A 667 -17.38 -0.25 -19.29
C PRO A 667 -17.02 0.62 -20.50
N ARG A 668 -16.58 0.00 -21.61
CA ARG A 668 -16.29 0.68 -22.88
C ARG A 668 -17.55 1.23 -23.57
N MET A 669 -18.67 0.51 -23.52
CA MET A 669 -19.95 0.99 -24.02
C MET A 669 -20.45 2.17 -23.18
N ALA A 670 -20.40 2.05 -21.85
CA ALA A 670 -20.76 3.14 -20.93
C ALA A 670 -19.90 4.38 -21.14
N LEU A 671 -18.59 4.19 -21.36
CA LEU A 671 -17.65 5.27 -21.65
C LEU A 671 -18.01 6.01 -22.94
N ALA A 672 -18.38 5.28 -24.00
CA ALA A 672 -18.79 5.88 -25.27
C ALA A 672 -20.08 6.71 -25.11
N GLU A 673 -21.07 6.19 -24.38
CA GLU A 673 -22.31 6.92 -24.07
C GLU A 673 -22.06 8.15 -23.20
N LEU A 674 -21.19 8.04 -22.19
CA LEU A 674 -20.80 9.15 -21.33
C LEU A 674 -20.16 10.28 -22.14
N PHE A 675 -19.29 9.97 -23.11
CA PHE A 675 -18.62 11.00 -23.92
C PHE A 675 -19.52 11.63 -24.98
N ARG A 676 -20.66 11.01 -25.29
CA ARG A 676 -21.74 11.58 -26.11
C ARG A 676 -22.71 12.47 -25.32
N THR A 677 -22.47 12.71 -24.03
CA THR A 677 -23.27 13.67 -23.23
C THR A 677 -23.31 15.04 -23.93
N PRO A 678 -24.51 15.61 -24.20
CA PRO A 678 -24.64 16.91 -24.86
C PRO A 678 -24.01 18.07 -24.08
N ASP A 679 -23.59 19.12 -24.77
CA ASP A 679 -22.91 20.28 -24.16
C ASP A 679 -23.79 21.00 -23.12
N GLN A 680 -25.10 21.06 -23.33
CA GLN A 680 -26.05 21.65 -22.39
C GLN A 680 -26.13 20.91 -21.03
N ASP A 681 -25.67 19.65 -21.00
CA ASP A 681 -25.69 18.80 -19.81
C ASP A 681 -24.38 18.91 -19.01
N LEU A 682 -23.46 19.81 -19.40
CA LEU A 682 -22.20 20.07 -18.68
C LEU A 682 -22.44 20.41 -17.20
N ALA A 683 -23.54 21.10 -16.88
CA ALA A 683 -23.92 21.42 -15.50
C ALA A 683 -24.18 20.17 -14.64
N HIS A 684 -24.60 19.06 -15.25
CA HIS A 684 -24.84 17.81 -14.53
C HIS A 684 -23.55 17.09 -14.12
N LEU A 685 -22.42 17.41 -14.76
CA LEU A 685 -21.10 16.88 -14.37
C LEU A 685 -20.61 17.47 -13.04
N GLU A 686 -21.05 18.69 -12.67
CA GLU A 686 -20.80 19.27 -11.33
C GLU A 686 -21.37 18.37 -10.23
N ALA A 687 -22.58 17.84 -10.42
CA ALA A 687 -23.22 16.98 -9.43
C ALA A 687 -22.55 15.60 -9.27
N ALA A 688 -21.77 15.15 -10.27
CA ALA A 688 -21.01 13.90 -10.20
C ALA A 688 -19.62 14.08 -9.57
N LEU A 689 -19.16 15.33 -9.40
CA LEU A 689 -17.84 15.63 -8.88
C LEU A 689 -17.76 15.32 -7.37
N SER A 690 -16.83 14.44 -7.00
CA SER A 690 -16.54 14.09 -5.59
C SER A 690 -15.08 13.69 -5.44
N ALA A 691 -14.45 14.12 -4.35
CA ALA A 691 -13.06 13.77 -4.04
C ALA A 691 -12.92 12.30 -3.62
N GLU A 692 -13.98 11.74 -3.02
CA GLU A 692 -14.12 10.35 -2.60
C GLU A 692 -14.21 9.39 -3.80
N ARG A 693 -14.70 9.88 -4.95
CA ARG A 693 -14.88 9.09 -6.19
C ARG A 693 -13.71 9.26 -7.15
N PHE A 694 -12.49 9.00 -6.66
CA PHE A 694 -11.26 9.26 -7.40
C PHE A 694 -11.20 8.56 -8.78
N ASP A 695 -11.65 7.30 -8.88
CA ASP A 695 -11.61 6.54 -10.13
C ASP A 695 -12.60 7.10 -11.18
N GLU A 696 -13.79 7.56 -10.74
CA GLU A 696 -14.74 8.29 -11.60
C GLU A 696 -14.12 9.62 -12.05
N TYR A 697 -13.43 10.33 -11.15
CA TYR A 697 -12.77 11.60 -11.46
C TYR A 697 -11.70 11.46 -12.56
N LEU A 698 -10.98 10.32 -12.64
CA LEU A 698 -9.98 10.10 -13.70
C LEU A 698 -10.59 10.20 -15.10
N TRP A 699 -11.79 9.64 -15.30
CA TRP A 699 -12.52 9.72 -16.56
C TRP A 699 -13.24 11.05 -16.74
N LEU A 700 -13.83 11.59 -15.66
CA LEU A 700 -14.44 12.91 -15.67
C LEU A 700 -13.44 13.97 -16.14
N ARG A 701 -12.17 13.89 -15.71
CA ARG A 701 -11.10 14.80 -16.16
C ARG A 701 -10.86 14.73 -17.67
N VAL A 702 -10.89 13.54 -18.27
CA VAL A 702 -10.71 13.36 -19.72
C VAL A 702 -11.92 13.90 -20.47
N LEU A 703 -13.14 13.66 -19.94
CA LEU A 703 -14.37 14.18 -20.50
C LEU A 703 -14.41 15.71 -20.47
N LEU A 704 -14.04 16.32 -19.32
CA LEU A 704 -13.95 17.77 -19.15
C LEU A 704 -13.01 18.38 -20.20
N ALA A 705 -11.84 17.77 -20.46
CA ALA A 705 -10.93 18.24 -21.50
C ALA A 705 -11.57 18.32 -22.90
N GLY A 706 -12.66 17.59 -23.15
CA GLY A 706 -13.43 17.62 -24.40
C GLY A 706 -14.40 18.80 -24.56
N PHE A 707 -14.68 19.59 -23.51
CA PHE A 707 -15.64 20.71 -23.54
C PHE A 707 -15.00 22.10 -23.76
N GLY A 708 -13.68 22.17 -23.89
CA GLY A 708 -12.98 23.39 -24.31
C GLY A 708 -13.14 24.56 -23.32
N PRO A 709 -13.44 25.79 -23.80
CA PRO A 709 -13.51 26.99 -22.94
C PRO A 709 -14.51 26.89 -21.77
N GLN A 710 -15.60 26.13 -21.93
CA GLN A 710 -16.67 26.02 -20.92
C GLN A 710 -16.19 25.37 -19.62
N VAL A 711 -15.10 24.60 -19.67
CA VAL A 711 -14.49 23.94 -18.50
C VAL A 711 -14.09 24.95 -17.44
N LEU A 712 -13.61 26.12 -17.84
CA LEU A 712 -13.14 27.11 -16.89
C LEU A 712 -14.30 27.79 -16.16
N ASP A 713 -15.43 28.01 -16.84
CA ASP A 713 -16.63 28.57 -16.21
C ASP A 713 -17.21 27.59 -15.19
N TRP A 714 -17.27 26.30 -15.54
CA TRP A 714 -17.59 25.22 -14.61
C TRP A 714 -16.64 25.18 -13.41
N ALA A 715 -15.32 25.26 -13.66
CA ALA A 715 -14.31 25.21 -12.62
C ALA A 715 -14.46 26.38 -11.64
N LYS A 716 -14.64 27.60 -12.15
CA LYS A 716 -14.89 28.81 -11.33
C LYS A 716 -16.17 28.68 -10.49
N GLY A 717 -17.26 28.20 -11.10
CA GLY A 717 -18.54 28.02 -10.41
C GLY A 717 -18.51 26.99 -9.29
N SER A 718 -17.58 26.03 -9.36
CA SER A 718 -17.43 24.94 -8.37
C SER A 718 -16.33 25.21 -7.33
N PHE A 719 -15.35 26.07 -7.66
CA PHE A 719 -14.12 26.24 -6.87
C PHE A 719 -14.40 26.69 -5.43
N ASP A 720 -15.14 27.79 -5.24
CA ASP A 720 -15.37 28.38 -3.92
C ASP A 720 -16.35 27.60 -3.02
N LYS A 721 -17.05 26.61 -3.58
CA LYS A 721 -18.06 25.82 -2.86
C LYS A 721 -17.49 24.57 -2.17
N THR A 722 -16.18 24.33 -2.26
CA THR A 722 -15.59 23.02 -1.92
C THR A 722 -14.32 23.12 -1.08
N GLY A 723 -13.93 22.02 -0.43
CA GLY A 723 -12.71 21.94 0.39
C GLY A 723 -11.41 21.85 -0.43
N GLY A 724 -10.26 21.96 0.24
CA GLY A 724 -8.93 22.04 -0.38
C GLY A 724 -8.59 20.91 -1.37
N THR A 725 -8.85 19.65 -1.02
CA THR A 725 -8.62 18.51 -1.93
C THR A 725 -9.43 18.66 -3.22
N LEU A 726 -10.73 18.97 -3.09
CA LEU A 726 -11.60 19.10 -4.26
C LEU A 726 -11.26 20.34 -5.09
N ARG A 727 -10.93 21.47 -4.45
CA ARG A 727 -10.38 22.66 -5.14
C ARG A 727 -9.12 22.35 -5.95
N SER A 728 -8.22 21.52 -5.41
CA SER A 728 -7.04 21.04 -6.16
C SER A 728 -7.44 20.17 -7.36
N LEU A 729 -8.38 19.24 -7.21
CA LEU A 729 -8.90 18.43 -8.33
C LEU A 729 -9.61 19.28 -9.40
N ILE A 730 -10.36 20.31 -9.00
CA ILE A 730 -10.98 21.27 -9.92
C ILE A 730 -9.91 22.04 -10.68
N LEU A 731 -8.86 22.53 -10.01
CA LEU A 731 -7.76 23.27 -10.66
C LEU A 731 -6.97 22.45 -11.68
N GLN A 732 -6.96 21.13 -11.59
CA GLN A 732 -6.36 20.30 -12.64
C GLN A 732 -7.05 20.49 -14.00
N SER A 733 -8.33 20.86 -14.03
CA SER A 733 -9.05 21.12 -15.28
C SER A 733 -8.55 22.39 -15.99
N ALA A 734 -8.05 23.38 -15.24
CA ALA A 734 -7.49 24.61 -15.80
C ALA A 734 -6.26 24.35 -16.71
N ARG A 735 -5.63 23.18 -16.59
CA ARG A 735 -4.53 22.72 -17.46
C ARG A 735 -4.95 22.49 -18.91
N TYR A 736 -6.24 22.33 -19.15
CA TYR A 736 -6.84 22.05 -20.45
C TYR A 736 -7.58 23.25 -21.04
N ALA A 737 -7.66 24.37 -20.31
CA ALA A 737 -8.26 25.61 -20.78
C ALA A 737 -7.27 26.45 -21.61
N LYS A 738 -7.75 27.54 -22.23
CA LYS A 738 -6.89 28.53 -22.89
C LYS A 738 -5.95 29.18 -21.89
N ALA A 739 -4.69 29.38 -22.27
CA ALA A 739 -3.67 29.93 -21.38
C ALA A 739 -4.05 31.34 -20.86
N GLN A 740 -4.62 32.18 -21.73
CA GLN A 740 -5.05 33.54 -21.39
C GLN A 740 -6.17 33.56 -20.35
N ASP A 741 -7.09 32.61 -20.42
CA ASP A 741 -8.27 32.56 -19.55
C ASP A 741 -7.94 31.88 -18.21
N ALA A 742 -7.09 30.85 -18.24
CA ALA A 742 -6.67 30.11 -17.06
C ALA A 742 -5.71 30.89 -16.16
N LEU A 743 -4.83 31.71 -16.75
CA LEU A 743 -3.75 32.40 -16.01
C LEU A 743 -4.26 33.24 -14.82
N PRO A 744 -5.32 34.08 -14.93
CA PRO A 744 -5.84 34.83 -13.78
C PRO A 744 -6.32 33.94 -12.63
N MET A 745 -7.02 32.83 -12.93
CA MET A 745 -7.48 31.88 -11.92
C MET A 745 -6.30 31.21 -11.21
N LEU A 746 -5.29 30.78 -11.98
CA LEU A 746 -4.09 30.16 -11.43
C LEU A 746 -3.27 31.15 -10.58
N GLU A 747 -3.14 32.40 -11.01
CA GLU A 747 -2.45 33.44 -10.24
C GLU A 747 -3.16 33.72 -8.90
N ALA A 748 -4.48 33.74 -8.88
CA ALA A 748 -5.24 33.85 -7.64
C ALA A 748 -5.03 32.62 -6.74
N ALA A 749 -5.10 31.41 -7.32
CA ALA A 749 -4.91 30.16 -6.60
C ALA A 749 -3.49 29.98 -6.01
N LEU A 750 -2.47 30.62 -6.59
CA LEU A 750 -1.13 30.69 -6.00
C LEU A 750 -1.07 31.45 -4.66
N LYS A 751 -2.13 32.16 -4.29
CA LYS A 751 -2.24 32.92 -3.03
C LYS A 751 -3.25 32.28 -2.07
N ASP A 752 -3.76 31.10 -2.39
CA ASP A 752 -4.75 30.39 -1.57
C ASP A 752 -4.15 29.97 -0.22
N GLU A 753 -4.98 29.91 0.82
CA GLU A 753 -4.55 29.47 2.14
C GLU A 753 -4.10 27.99 2.15
N ASP A 754 -4.72 27.16 1.31
CA ASP A 754 -4.41 25.74 1.23
C ASP A 754 -3.19 25.49 0.33
N TRP A 755 -2.14 24.93 0.91
CA TRP A 755 -0.90 24.62 0.19
C TRP A 755 -1.12 23.65 -0.99
N ARG A 756 -2.13 22.77 -0.94
CA ARG A 756 -2.44 21.83 -2.03
C ARG A 756 -2.95 22.57 -3.25
N VAL A 757 -3.76 23.61 -3.03
CA VAL A 757 -4.29 24.50 -4.06
C VAL A 757 -3.13 25.29 -4.69
N ARG A 758 -2.26 25.90 -3.88
CA ARG A 758 -1.08 26.63 -4.37
C ARG A 758 -0.13 25.74 -5.17
N ARG A 759 0.18 24.54 -4.64
CA ARG A 759 1.03 23.54 -5.30
C ARG A 759 0.43 23.12 -6.65
N GLU A 760 -0.88 22.90 -6.71
CA GLU A 760 -1.53 22.47 -7.93
C GLU A 760 -1.63 23.58 -8.98
N ALA A 761 -1.81 24.83 -8.54
CA ALA A 761 -1.73 26.00 -9.41
C ALA A 761 -0.33 26.15 -10.01
N ALA A 762 0.75 25.96 -9.23
CA ALA A 762 2.12 25.95 -9.73
C ALA A 762 2.35 24.83 -10.76
N GLY A 763 1.83 23.63 -10.49
CA GLY A 763 1.86 22.50 -11.43
C GLY A 763 1.08 22.78 -12.73
N ALA A 764 -0.08 23.42 -12.62
CA ALA A 764 -0.91 23.78 -13.77
C ALA A 764 -0.26 24.85 -14.66
N LEU A 765 0.38 25.87 -14.07
CA LEU A 765 1.20 26.84 -14.81
C LEU A 765 2.35 26.12 -15.55
N GLY A 766 3.08 25.24 -14.87
CA GLY A 766 4.13 24.44 -15.50
C GLY A 766 3.63 23.63 -16.69
N HIS A 767 2.45 23.01 -16.58
CA HIS A 767 1.83 22.25 -17.66
C HIS A 767 1.41 23.14 -18.85
N LEU A 768 0.68 24.24 -18.58
CA LEU A 768 0.16 25.16 -19.60
C LEU A 768 1.26 25.70 -20.51
N PHE A 769 2.42 26.01 -19.92
CA PHE A 769 3.53 26.66 -20.60
C PHE A 769 4.72 25.72 -20.87
N SER A 770 4.55 24.40 -20.70
CA SER A 770 5.66 23.44 -20.86
C SER A 770 6.16 23.37 -22.31
N GLN A 771 7.48 23.47 -22.47
CA GLN A 771 8.21 23.33 -23.74
C GLN A 771 9.11 22.09 -23.80
N GLU A 772 8.89 21.12 -22.91
CA GLU A 772 9.66 19.87 -22.89
C GLU A 772 9.57 19.12 -24.23
N GLN A 773 10.66 18.47 -24.65
CA GLN A 773 10.71 17.67 -25.88
C GLN A 773 11.07 16.20 -25.61
N GLY A 774 10.97 15.75 -24.36
CA GLY A 774 11.28 14.36 -23.97
C GLY A 774 10.23 13.35 -24.44
N ASP A 775 10.23 12.17 -23.80
CA ASP A 775 9.29 11.07 -24.10
C ASP A 775 7.81 11.52 -24.01
N GLU A 776 7.51 12.44 -23.09
CA GLU A 776 6.21 13.11 -22.95
C GLU A 776 6.40 14.61 -23.25
N PRO A 777 6.29 15.07 -24.52
CA PRO A 777 6.49 16.49 -24.85
C PRO A 777 5.56 17.42 -24.05
N GLY A 778 5.99 18.64 -23.79
CA GLY A 778 5.16 19.67 -23.14
C GLY A 778 3.96 20.08 -23.99
N ARG A 779 3.00 20.79 -23.40
CA ARG A 779 1.79 21.26 -24.11
C ARG A 779 2.13 22.14 -25.30
N LEU A 780 3.02 23.13 -25.13
CA LEU A 780 3.36 24.05 -26.21
C LEU A 780 4.10 23.33 -27.34
N ARG A 781 4.99 22.39 -26.99
CA ARG A 781 5.70 21.58 -27.98
C ARG A 781 4.75 20.68 -28.75
N PHE A 782 3.79 20.06 -28.06
CA PHE A 782 2.76 19.24 -28.68
C PHE A 782 1.92 20.04 -29.67
N PHE A 783 1.45 21.23 -29.29
CA PHE A 783 0.66 22.08 -30.19
C PHE A 783 1.48 22.53 -31.40
N GLU A 784 2.74 22.91 -31.20
CA GLU A 784 3.66 23.28 -32.28
C GLU A 784 3.86 22.14 -33.28
N VAL A 785 4.05 20.90 -32.80
CA VAL A 785 4.17 19.73 -33.66
C VAL A 785 2.84 19.50 -34.40
N ALA A 786 1.72 19.43 -33.69
CA ALA A 786 0.40 19.12 -34.26
C ALA A 786 -0.04 20.05 -35.40
N VAL A 787 0.43 21.30 -35.42
CA VAL A 787 0.07 22.30 -36.44
C VAL A 787 1.16 22.58 -37.48
N SER A 788 2.24 21.80 -37.45
CA SER A 788 3.36 21.90 -38.41
C SER A 788 3.03 21.19 -39.73
N SER A 789 3.71 21.58 -40.81
CA SER A 789 3.45 21.12 -42.18
C SER A 789 4.14 19.79 -42.54
N ASP A 790 4.36 18.92 -41.56
CA ASP A 790 5.05 17.65 -41.75
C ASP A 790 4.06 16.51 -42.04
N ALA A 791 4.56 15.39 -42.58
CA ALA A 791 3.74 14.20 -42.79
C ALA A 791 3.26 13.63 -41.44
N ALA A 792 2.02 13.12 -41.40
CA ALA A 792 1.36 12.63 -40.19
C ALA A 792 2.20 11.63 -39.38
N GLU A 793 2.96 10.76 -40.05
CA GLU A 793 3.84 9.80 -39.37
C GLU A 793 4.98 10.47 -38.58
N GLU A 794 5.58 11.51 -39.13
CA GLU A 794 6.64 12.27 -38.44
C GLU A 794 6.06 13.11 -37.30
N LEU A 795 4.84 13.64 -37.46
CA LEU A 795 4.11 14.30 -36.39
C LEU A 795 3.88 13.36 -35.22
N ILE A 796 3.31 12.18 -35.46
CA ILE A 796 3.02 11.19 -34.41
C ILE A 796 4.27 10.82 -33.63
N LYS A 797 5.38 10.58 -34.34
CA LYS A 797 6.68 10.29 -33.71
C LYS A 797 7.14 11.42 -32.79
N ARG A 798 6.99 12.68 -33.23
CA ARG A 798 7.40 13.88 -32.47
C ARG A 798 6.43 14.28 -31.37
N MET A 799 5.17 13.86 -31.43
CA MET A 799 4.18 14.09 -30.36
C MET A 799 4.47 13.25 -29.11
N GLY A 800 5.22 12.15 -29.25
CA GLY A 800 5.64 11.30 -28.13
C GLY A 800 4.45 10.63 -27.42
N TRP A 801 4.64 10.33 -26.15
CA TRP A 801 3.59 9.75 -25.32
C TRP A 801 2.60 10.82 -24.88
N LYS A 802 1.43 10.82 -25.52
CA LYS A 802 0.29 11.68 -25.17
C LYS A 802 -0.84 10.90 -24.57
N ARG A 803 -1.63 11.54 -23.72
CA ARG A 803 -2.79 10.94 -23.05
C ARG A 803 -4.08 11.49 -23.64
N ALA A 804 -5.17 10.79 -23.39
CA ALA A 804 -6.51 11.14 -23.86
C ALA A 804 -6.87 12.61 -23.57
N ALA A 805 -6.61 13.10 -22.35
CA ALA A 805 -6.92 14.47 -21.97
C ALA A 805 -6.14 15.52 -22.78
N ASP A 806 -4.89 15.24 -23.16
CA ASP A 806 -4.08 16.16 -23.96
C ASP A 806 -4.69 16.38 -25.35
N VAL A 807 -5.04 15.28 -26.02
CA VAL A 807 -5.64 15.27 -27.35
C VAL A 807 -7.05 15.87 -27.36
N MET A 808 -7.88 15.51 -26.37
CA MET A 808 -9.23 16.08 -26.22
C MET A 808 -9.15 17.60 -26.01
N SER A 809 -8.21 18.07 -25.17
CA SER A 809 -8.01 19.50 -24.92
C SER A 809 -7.52 20.24 -26.16
N ALA A 810 -6.59 19.66 -26.93
CA ALA A 810 -6.09 20.30 -28.14
C ALA A 810 -7.20 20.52 -29.16
N LEU A 811 -8.02 19.49 -29.41
CA LEU A 811 -9.13 19.61 -30.34
C LEU A 811 -10.19 20.60 -29.84
N SER A 812 -10.61 20.51 -28.57
CA SER A 812 -11.66 21.38 -28.03
C SER A 812 -11.25 22.86 -27.97
N LEU A 813 -9.96 23.15 -27.84
CA LEU A 813 -9.40 24.51 -27.95
C LEU A 813 -9.26 24.97 -29.40
N ALA A 814 -8.99 24.04 -30.33
CA ALA A 814 -8.92 24.29 -31.76
C ALA A 814 -10.31 24.63 -32.33
N GLY A 815 -11.36 23.94 -31.86
CA GLY A 815 -12.76 24.18 -32.13
C GLY A 815 -13.64 23.26 -31.28
N GLN A 816 -14.89 23.68 -30.98
CA GLN A 816 -15.75 22.88 -30.12
C GLN A 816 -15.95 21.47 -30.70
N LEU A 817 -15.65 20.44 -29.90
CA LEU A 817 -15.93 19.06 -30.27
C LEU A 817 -17.41 18.77 -30.13
N THR A 818 -17.99 18.14 -31.14
CA THR A 818 -19.35 17.60 -31.03
C THR A 818 -19.38 16.35 -30.13
N ALA A 819 -20.56 16.00 -29.62
CA ALA A 819 -20.77 14.77 -28.86
C ALA A 819 -20.31 13.51 -29.63
N ASP A 820 -20.57 13.46 -30.95
CA ASP A 820 -20.16 12.34 -31.80
C ASP A 820 -18.64 12.25 -31.97
N GLU A 821 -17.95 13.38 -32.13
CA GLU A 821 -16.48 13.39 -32.21
C GLU A 821 -15.84 12.94 -30.91
N ARG A 822 -16.37 13.38 -29.75
CA ARG A 822 -15.92 12.88 -28.43
C ARG A 822 -16.12 11.38 -28.31
N GLY A 823 -17.29 10.88 -28.70
CA GLY A 823 -17.59 9.44 -28.74
C GLY A 823 -16.67 8.66 -29.67
N LEU A 824 -16.32 9.21 -30.83
CA LEU A 824 -15.42 8.57 -31.80
C LEU A 824 -14.00 8.42 -31.25
N LEU A 825 -13.45 9.48 -30.65
CA LEU A 825 -12.11 9.50 -30.07
C LEU A 825 -11.96 8.50 -28.93
N VAL A 826 -12.93 8.45 -28.02
CA VAL A 826 -12.82 7.64 -26.80
C VAL A 826 -12.75 6.14 -27.07
N HIS A 827 -13.29 5.67 -28.20
CA HIS A 827 -13.17 4.29 -28.65
C HIS A 827 -11.71 3.85 -28.89
N ARG A 828 -10.77 4.79 -29.09
CA ARG A 828 -9.36 4.50 -29.36
C ARG A 828 -8.45 4.69 -28.13
N PHE A 829 -8.97 5.11 -26.99
CA PHE A 829 -8.16 5.42 -25.80
C PHE A 829 -7.95 4.19 -24.92
N PRO A 830 -6.74 3.76 -24.58
CA PRO A 830 -6.55 2.53 -23.80
C PRO A 830 -6.92 2.70 -22.31
N GLY A 831 -6.69 3.88 -21.74
CA GLY A 831 -7.14 4.29 -20.40
C GLY A 831 -6.86 5.78 -20.13
N PRO A 832 -7.33 6.36 -19.01
CA PRO A 832 -7.28 7.81 -18.78
C PRO A 832 -5.86 8.33 -18.49
N ASN A 833 -4.93 7.46 -18.11
CA ASN A 833 -3.53 7.80 -17.82
C ASN A 833 -2.53 7.08 -18.74
N GLU A 834 -3.02 6.28 -19.69
CA GLU A 834 -2.17 5.49 -20.57
C GLU A 834 -1.77 6.29 -21.83
N PRO A 835 -0.57 6.06 -22.38
CA PRO A 835 -0.18 6.63 -23.66
C PRO A 835 -1.12 6.20 -24.78
N LEU A 836 -1.41 7.12 -25.71
CA LEU A 836 -2.27 6.90 -26.84
C LEU A 836 -1.56 6.07 -27.93
N PRO A 837 -2.25 5.08 -28.53
CA PRO A 837 -1.72 4.32 -29.65
C PRO A 837 -1.70 5.16 -30.94
N LYS A 838 -0.95 4.70 -31.95
CA LYS A 838 -0.78 5.41 -33.24
C LYS A 838 -2.13 5.75 -33.87
N GLU A 839 -3.09 4.83 -33.83
CA GLU A 839 -4.41 4.98 -34.44
C GLU A 839 -5.23 6.10 -33.79
N ALA A 840 -5.10 6.30 -32.48
CA ALA A 840 -5.77 7.39 -31.77
C ALA A 840 -5.15 8.75 -32.15
N LEU A 841 -3.84 8.80 -32.33
CA LEU A 841 -3.13 10.01 -32.75
C LEU A 841 -3.37 10.34 -34.24
N THR A 842 -3.53 9.33 -35.10
CA THR A 842 -3.97 9.54 -36.48
C THR A 842 -5.36 10.16 -36.52
N LEU A 843 -6.33 9.60 -35.78
CA LEU A 843 -7.69 10.15 -35.71
C LEU A 843 -7.70 11.60 -35.18
N PHE A 844 -6.83 11.92 -34.21
CA PHE A 844 -6.65 13.30 -33.74
C PHE A 844 -6.22 14.24 -34.88
N LEU A 845 -5.24 13.85 -35.69
CA LEU A 845 -4.78 14.64 -36.83
C LEU A 845 -5.88 14.78 -37.89
N ASP A 846 -6.58 13.69 -38.22
CA ASP A 846 -7.68 13.71 -39.19
C ASP A 846 -8.77 14.70 -38.76
N LEU A 847 -9.16 14.71 -37.47
CA LEU A 847 -10.15 15.64 -36.93
C LEU A 847 -9.64 17.09 -36.88
N LEU A 848 -8.34 17.30 -36.70
CA LEU A 848 -7.71 18.62 -36.71
C LEU A 848 -7.64 19.20 -38.14
N GLU A 849 -7.44 18.34 -39.14
CA GLU A 849 -7.35 18.70 -40.57
C GLU A 849 -8.71 18.80 -41.26
N ALA A 850 -9.73 18.12 -40.75
CA ALA A 850 -11.09 18.15 -41.30
C ALA A 850 -11.69 19.58 -41.40
N GLN A 851 -11.14 20.52 -40.63
CA GLN A 851 -11.60 21.90 -40.49
C GLN A 851 -10.39 22.86 -40.43
N PRO A 852 -10.08 23.65 -41.48
CA PRO A 852 -8.94 24.57 -41.50
C PRO A 852 -8.91 25.59 -40.34
N GLU A 853 -10.08 25.95 -39.82
CA GLU A 853 -10.27 26.80 -38.66
C GLU A 853 -9.72 26.19 -37.38
N ARG A 854 -9.72 24.86 -37.22
CA ARG A 854 -9.18 24.17 -36.03
C ARG A 854 -7.68 24.33 -35.95
N SER A 855 -6.99 24.03 -37.06
CA SER A 855 -5.55 24.25 -37.17
C SER A 855 -5.18 25.72 -36.89
N SER A 856 -6.00 26.67 -37.34
CA SER A 856 -5.80 28.10 -37.10
C SER A 856 -6.05 28.49 -35.64
N GLY A 857 -7.09 27.94 -35.01
CA GLY A 857 -7.42 28.15 -33.59
C GLY A 857 -6.35 27.60 -32.65
N LEU A 858 -5.82 26.41 -32.93
CA LEU A 858 -4.74 25.80 -32.14
C LEU A 858 -3.44 26.59 -32.27
N LYS A 859 -3.12 27.11 -33.47
CA LYS A 859 -2.00 28.06 -33.69
C LYS A 859 -2.19 29.35 -32.88
N ALA A 860 -3.40 29.91 -32.85
CA ALA A 860 -3.68 31.12 -32.09
C ALA A 860 -3.52 30.91 -30.57
N GLU A 861 -3.98 29.78 -30.03
CA GLU A 861 -3.75 29.40 -28.64
C GLU A 861 -2.26 29.21 -28.32
N LEU A 862 -1.50 28.55 -29.20
CA LEU A 862 -0.04 28.40 -29.06
C LEU A 862 0.66 29.77 -28.98
N GLU A 863 0.33 30.70 -29.88
CA GLU A 863 0.92 32.04 -29.89
C GLU A 863 0.49 32.88 -28.68
N SER A 864 -0.77 32.75 -28.24
CA SER A 864 -1.26 33.39 -27.02
C SER A 864 -0.48 32.89 -25.79
N ALA A 865 -0.33 31.58 -25.64
CA ALA A 865 0.42 30.98 -24.54
C ALA A 865 1.91 31.37 -24.57
N ARG A 866 2.53 31.49 -25.76
CA ARG A 866 3.91 31.96 -25.91
C ARG A 866 4.10 33.38 -25.36
N ARG A 867 3.14 34.30 -25.57
CA ARG A 867 3.19 35.68 -25.06
C ARG A 867 3.07 35.77 -23.53
N LEU A 868 2.38 34.80 -22.91
CA LEU A 868 2.14 34.76 -21.46
C LEU A 868 3.20 33.96 -20.68
N ARG A 869 4.10 33.29 -21.40
CA ARG A 869 5.15 32.43 -20.83
C ARG A 869 6.03 33.17 -19.81
N ASP A 870 6.39 34.41 -20.10
CA ASP A 870 7.27 35.19 -19.21
C ASP A 870 6.60 35.50 -17.87
N ARG A 871 5.32 35.87 -17.92
CA ARG A 871 4.50 36.08 -16.73
C ARG A 871 4.39 34.81 -15.88
N ALA A 872 4.16 33.66 -16.52
CA ALA A 872 4.11 32.39 -15.80
C ALA A 872 5.43 32.06 -15.10
N ALA A 873 6.57 32.29 -15.76
CA ALA A 873 7.89 32.09 -15.17
C ALA A 873 8.16 33.03 -13.98
N GLU A 874 7.75 34.29 -14.05
CA GLU A 874 7.83 35.23 -12.92
C GLU A 874 7.03 34.73 -11.71
N LEU A 875 5.79 34.30 -11.92
CA LEU A 875 4.95 33.74 -10.87
C LEU A 875 5.59 32.49 -10.24
N LEU A 876 6.13 31.59 -11.05
CA LEU A 876 6.78 30.37 -10.57
C LEU A 876 8.06 30.65 -9.77
N LYS A 877 8.82 31.70 -10.11
CA LYS A 877 9.95 32.16 -9.28
C LYS A 877 9.48 32.66 -7.93
N VAL A 878 8.41 33.45 -7.87
CA VAL A 878 7.83 33.92 -6.59
C VAL A 878 7.38 32.74 -5.74
N VAL A 879 6.62 31.82 -6.33
CA VAL A 879 6.09 30.62 -5.65
C VAL A 879 7.19 29.68 -5.19
N SER A 880 8.35 29.68 -5.84
CA SER A 880 9.48 28.90 -5.34
C SER A 880 9.98 29.37 -3.97
N ALA A 881 9.57 30.53 -3.47
CA ALA A 881 9.86 30.99 -2.11
C ALA A 881 8.71 30.73 -1.11
N ASP A 882 7.69 29.94 -1.49
CA ASP A 882 6.58 29.58 -0.60
C ASP A 882 7.10 28.93 0.70
N PRO A 883 6.51 29.25 1.87
CA PRO A 883 6.89 28.62 3.12
C PRO A 883 6.62 27.10 3.15
N ASP A 884 5.68 26.61 2.33
CA ASP A 884 5.45 25.18 2.18
C ASP A 884 6.43 24.57 1.15
N PRO A 885 7.24 23.57 1.55
CA PRO A 885 8.28 23.01 0.69
C PRO A 885 7.71 22.31 -0.55
N ASP A 886 6.53 21.67 -0.47
CA ASP A 886 5.95 20.99 -1.63
C ASP A 886 5.48 22.00 -2.70
N VAL A 887 4.98 23.17 -2.27
CA VAL A 887 4.62 24.28 -3.15
C VAL A 887 5.89 24.88 -3.78
N ALA A 888 6.89 25.15 -2.95
CA ALA A 888 8.15 25.73 -3.38
C ALA A 888 8.85 24.83 -4.42
N ASP A 889 8.87 23.52 -4.19
CA ASP A 889 9.51 22.53 -5.06
C ASP A 889 8.73 22.33 -6.36
N ALA A 890 7.39 22.34 -6.30
CA ALA A 890 6.55 22.37 -7.49
C ALA A 890 6.84 23.62 -8.35
N GLY A 891 7.06 24.78 -7.72
CA GLY A 891 7.47 26.02 -8.39
C GLY A 891 8.76 25.85 -9.19
N LEU A 892 9.81 25.26 -8.60
CA LEU A 892 11.08 25.00 -9.29
C LEU A 892 10.95 24.02 -10.46
N ALA A 893 10.26 22.89 -10.23
CA ALA A 893 10.08 21.88 -11.27
C ALA A 893 9.25 22.43 -12.44
N SER A 894 8.20 23.20 -12.15
CA SER A 894 7.37 23.87 -13.16
C SER A 894 8.12 24.97 -13.90
N LEU A 895 8.96 25.76 -13.23
CA LEU A 895 9.79 26.78 -13.90
C LEU A 895 10.71 26.15 -14.97
N GLY A 896 11.29 24.98 -14.65
CA GLY A 896 12.05 24.20 -15.62
C GLY A 896 11.23 23.70 -16.81
N ALA A 897 9.98 23.28 -16.58
CA ALA A 897 9.04 22.89 -17.63
C ALA A 897 8.77 24.02 -18.62
N VAL A 898 8.59 25.24 -18.09
CA VAL A 898 8.41 26.45 -18.91
C VAL A 898 9.60 26.63 -19.85
N GLY A 899 10.82 26.28 -19.41
CA GLY A 899 11.97 26.05 -20.29
C GLY A 899 12.71 27.29 -20.78
N ARG A 900 12.63 28.41 -20.06
CA ARG A 900 13.31 29.67 -20.40
C ARG A 900 14.81 29.59 -20.02
N PRO A 901 15.75 29.68 -20.98
CA PRO A 901 17.19 29.58 -20.69
C PRO A 901 17.71 30.56 -19.63
N GLU A 902 17.15 31.77 -19.56
CA GLU A 902 17.48 32.80 -18.58
C GLU A 902 17.19 32.38 -17.12
N ASP A 903 16.28 31.42 -16.92
CA ASP A 903 15.91 30.90 -15.60
C ASP A 903 16.87 29.82 -15.09
N SER A 904 17.80 29.35 -15.94
CA SER A 904 18.76 28.31 -15.61
C SER A 904 19.68 28.69 -14.43
N SER A 905 20.06 29.97 -14.32
CA SER A 905 20.87 30.49 -13.21
C SER A 905 20.12 30.43 -11.88
N PHE A 906 18.83 30.77 -11.89
CA PHE A 906 17.96 30.71 -10.73
C PHE A 906 17.80 29.28 -10.21
N LEU A 907 17.52 28.32 -11.10
CA LEU A 907 17.45 26.90 -10.75
C LEU A 907 18.79 26.36 -10.24
N THR A 908 19.90 26.75 -10.87
CA THR A 908 21.26 26.33 -10.46
C THR A 908 21.57 26.78 -9.02
N SER A 909 21.12 27.96 -8.62
CA SER A 909 21.32 28.47 -7.26
C SER A 909 20.68 27.57 -6.18
N HIS A 910 19.69 26.75 -6.54
CA HIS A 910 18.98 25.84 -5.64
C HIS A 910 19.61 24.45 -5.55
N LEU A 911 20.59 24.11 -6.40
CA LEU A 911 21.36 22.86 -6.28
C LEU A 911 22.20 22.78 -5.00
N LYS A 912 22.41 23.91 -4.31
CA LYS A 912 23.11 23.99 -3.02
C LYS A 912 22.18 23.86 -1.81
N ALA A 913 20.87 23.68 -2.03
CA ALA A 913 19.90 23.57 -0.94
C ALA A 913 20.28 22.44 0.04
N LYS A 914 19.98 22.63 1.33
CA LYS A 914 20.32 21.64 2.36
C LYS A 914 19.42 20.41 2.28
N ASP A 915 18.16 20.63 1.94
CA ASP A 915 17.14 19.59 1.78
C ASP A 915 17.28 18.90 0.42
N ALA A 916 17.17 17.57 0.40
CA ALA A 916 17.38 16.77 -0.80
C ALA A 916 16.26 16.95 -1.81
N LYS A 917 15.00 17.01 -1.36
CA LYS A 917 13.83 17.25 -2.23
C LYS A 917 13.97 18.56 -3.01
N ARG A 918 14.38 19.63 -2.33
CA ARG A 918 14.65 20.95 -2.93
C ARG A 918 15.73 20.91 -4.01
N ARG A 919 16.85 20.22 -3.73
CA ARG A 919 17.93 20.02 -4.72
C ARG A 919 17.45 19.22 -5.92
N ASP A 920 16.67 18.17 -5.68
CA ASP A 920 16.15 17.29 -6.73
C ASP A 920 15.09 17.99 -7.58
N ALA A 921 14.24 18.85 -7.00
CA ALA A 921 13.31 19.70 -7.73
C ALA A 921 14.04 20.69 -8.66
N ALA A 922 15.12 21.31 -8.18
CA ALA A 922 15.98 22.15 -9.00
C ALA A 922 16.69 21.37 -10.12
N ALA A 923 17.23 20.18 -9.82
CA ALA A 923 17.85 19.31 -10.80
C ALA A 923 16.85 18.82 -11.86
N SER A 924 15.64 18.46 -11.44
CA SER A 924 14.53 18.10 -12.33
C SER A 924 14.13 19.28 -13.21
N GLY A 925 14.02 20.49 -12.65
CA GLY A 925 13.75 21.70 -13.42
C GLY A 925 14.81 21.96 -14.49
N LEU A 926 16.10 21.87 -14.15
CA LEU A 926 17.19 22.00 -15.12
C LEU A 926 17.16 20.91 -16.20
N GLY A 927 16.87 19.66 -15.82
CA GLY A 927 16.73 18.56 -16.78
C GLY A 927 15.58 18.83 -17.78
N ARG A 928 14.40 19.19 -17.27
CA ARG A 928 13.20 19.49 -18.09
C ARG A 928 13.38 20.70 -19.00
N MET A 929 14.22 21.66 -18.64
CA MET A 929 14.58 22.80 -19.50
C MET A 929 15.37 22.38 -20.75
N GLY A 930 16.07 21.25 -20.71
CA GLY A 930 16.82 20.73 -21.85
C GLY A 930 18.01 21.62 -22.25
N PRO A 931 18.15 22.02 -23.53
CA PRO A 931 19.33 22.69 -24.05
C PRO A 931 19.55 24.07 -23.41
N GLY A 932 18.48 24.74 -22.96
CA GLY A 932 18.58 26.01 -22.23
C GLY A 932 19.35 25.92 -20.91
N ALA A 933 19.48 24.71 -20.34
CA ALA A 933 20.22 24.46 -19.11
C ALA A 933 21.67 24.01 -19.34
N LEU A 934 22.10 23.74 -20.59
CA LEU A 934 23.39 23.11 -20.91
C LEU A 934 24.58 23.80 -20.22
N GLN A 935 24.70 25.12 -20.38
CA GLN A 935 25.80 25.90 -19.80
C GLN A 935 25.72 25.97 -18.26
N ALA A 936 24.51 26.09 -17.72
CA ALA A 936 24.30 26.18 -16.28
C ALA A 936 24.64 24.84 -15.59
N VAL A 937 24.21 23.71 -16.15
CA VAL A 937 24.58 22.37 -15.68
C VAL A 937 26.08 22.12 -15.84
N ALA A 938 26.68 22.52 -16.97
CA ALA A 938 28.12 22.43 -17.16
C ALA A 938 28.93 23.24 -16.12
N SER A 939 28.45 24.41 -15.73
CA SER A 939 29.05 25.22 -14.66
C SER A 939 28.87 24.56 -13.28
N ALA A 940 27.68 24.05 -12.97
CA ALA A 940 27.40 23.36 -11.72
C ALA A 940 28.27 22.10 -11.52
N LEU A 941 28.58 21.38 -12.60
CA LEU A 941 29.54 20.25 -12.60
C LEU A 941 31.00 20.67 -12.34
N SER A 942 31.33 21.96 -12.36
CA SER A 942 32.65 22.49 -11.97
C SER A 942 32.66 23.02 -10.53
N SER A 943 31.54 22.95 -9.81
CA SER A 943 31.44 23.49 -8.45
C SER A 943 32.48 22.89 -7.49
N PRO A 944 33.06 23.68 -6.56
CA PRO A 944 33.91 23.14 -5.52
C PRO A 944 33.15 22.14 -4.62
N GLU A 945 31.85 22.36 -4.44
CA GLU A 945 30.98 21.53 -3.61
C GLU A 945 30.56 20.24 -4.30
N ARG A 946 30.91 19.11 -3.68
CA ARG A 946 30.60 17.78 -4.20
C ARG A 946 29.09 17.55 -4.39
N ARG A 947 28.26 18.03 -3.46
CA ARG A 947 26.79 17.86 -3.51
C ARG A 947 26.17 18.57 -4.71
N VAL A 948 26.63 19.78 -5.03
CA VAL A 948 26.19 20.51 -6.22
C VAL A 948 26.55 19.75 -7.49
N ARG A 949 27.77 19.17 -7.57
CA ARG A 949 28.17 18.33 -8.71
C ARG A 949 27.30 17.07 -8.82
N SER A 950 27.00 16.42 -7.70
CA SER A 950 26.10 15.24 -7.64
C SER A 950 24.69 15.57 -8.13
N ALA A 951 24.11 16.69 -7.68
CA ALA A 951 22.80 17.16 -8.14
C ALA A 951 22.82 17.54 -9.64
N ALA A 952 23.90 18.15 -10.14
CA ALA A 952 24.06 18.44 -11.55
C ALA A 952 24.13 17.17 -12.41
N CYS A 953 24.70 16.07 -11.91
CA CYS A 953 24.64 14.77 -12.60
C CYS A 953 23.20 14.27 -12.75
N LYS A 954 22.35 14.45 -11.73
CA LYS A 954 20.91 14.14 -11.83
C LYS A 954 20.23 15.00 -12.89
N ALA A 955 20.52 16.31 -12.91
CA ALA A 955 19.99 17.23 -13.92
C ALA A 955 20.37 16.81 -15.34
N SER A 956 21.64 16.44 -15.56
CA SER A 956 22.11 15.91 -16.85
C SER A 956 21.33 14.67 -17.27
N ALA A 957 21.07 13.74 -16.35
CA ALA A 957 20.34 12.51 -16.68
C ALA A 957 18.85 12.75 -16.92
N LEU A 958 18.20 13.64 -16.19
CA LEU A 958 16.78 13.96 -16.36
C LEU A 958 16.50 14.76 -17.64
N SER A 959 17.54 15.20 -18.37
CA SER A 959 17.41 15.98 -19.57
C SER A 959 16.96 15.17 -20.78
N TRP A 960 16.18 15.82 -21.64
CA TRP A 960 15.80 15.34 -22.97
C TRP A 960 16.77 15.82 -24.07
N ASP A 961 17.78 16.63 -23.72
CA ASP A 961 18.80 17.12 -24.65
C ASP A 961 20.03 16.20 -24.68
N PRO A 962 20.40 15.61 -25.84
CA PRO A 962 21.57 14.74 -25.97
C PRO A 962 22.89 15.39 -25.53
N GLU A 963 23.06 16.70 -25.72
CA GLU A 963 24.28 17.41 -25.31
C GLU A 963 24.36 17.59 -23.80
N THR A 964 23.23 17.91 -23.16
CA THR A 964 23.14 18.00 -21.69
C THR A 964 23.35 16.64 -21.04
N VAL A 965 22.82 15.55 -21.64
CA VAL A 965 23.15 14.18 -21.21
C VAL A 965 24.65 13.89 -21.39
N ALA A 966 25.33 14.48 -22.39
CA ALA A 966 26.75 14.23 -22.67
C ALA A 966 27.63 14.64 -21.50
N LEU A 967 27.18 15.61 -20.73
CA LEU A 967 27.86 16.09 -19.52
C LEU A 967 28.00 15.01 -18.44
N LEU A 968 27.22 13.91 -18.48
CA LEU A 968 27.43 12.75 -17.61
C LEU A 968 28.85 12.18 -17.74
N ALA A 969 29.53 12.34 -18.90
CA ALA A 969 30.93 11.95 -19.04
C ALA A 969 31.87 12.68 -18.06
N ARG A 970 31.51 13.89 -17.62
CA ARG A 970 32.25 14.65 -16.59
C ARG A 970 32.01 14.07 -15.21
N CYS A 971 30.76 13.68 -14.90
CA CYS A 971 30.43 12.98 -13.66
C CYS A 971 31.23 11.69 -13.50
N LEU A 972 31.29 10.87 -14.55
CA LEU A 972 32.03 9.62 -14.58
C LEU A 972 33.56 9.78 -14.42
N LYS A 973 34.09 10.99 -14.64
CA LYS A 973 35.52 11.33 -14.50
C LYS A 973 35.80 12.23 -13.29
N ASP A 974 34.82 12.43 -12.40
CA ASP A 974 34.98 13.33 -11.26
C ASP A 974 36.05 12.84 -10.27
N ARG A 975 36.72 13.79 -9.62
CA ARG A 975 37.72 13.51 -8.58
C ARG A 975 37.14 12.77 -7.37
N ALA A 976 35.89 13.02 -7.01
CA ALA A 976 35.23 12.42 -5.87
C ALA A 976 34.55 11.09 -6.26
N PRO A 977 34.81 9.98 -5.55
CA PRO A 977 34.18 8.69 -5.86
C PRO A 977 32.65 8.74 -5.73
N GLU A 978 32.11 9.58 -4.85
CA GLU A 978 30.65 9.71 -4.70
C GLU A 978 30.00 10.35 -5.93
N VAL A 979 30.67 11.30 -6.60
CA VAL A 979 30.15 11.93 -7.82
C VAL A 979 30.27 10.97 -9.01
N ARG A 980 31.35 10.18 -9.08
CA ARG A 980 31.46 9.11 -10.09
C ARG A 980 30.36 8.06 -9.91
N GLY A 981 30.12 7.63 -8.67
CA GLY A 981 29.01 6.74 -8.31
C GLY A 981 27.65 7.34 -8.68
N ALA A 982 27.42 8.62 -8.38
CA ALA A 982 26.21 9.33 -8.79
C ALA A 982 26.07 9.39 -10.31
N GLY A 983 27.16 9.61 -11.06
CA GLY A 983 27.17 9.56 -12.53
C GLY A 983 26.79 8.18 -13.10
N CYS A 984 27.28 7.10 -12.48
CA CYS A 984 26.88 5.74 -12.85
C CYS A 984 25.40 5.50 -12.55
N ALA A 985 24.95 5.85 -11.34
CA ALA A 985 23.57 5.69 -10.91
C ALA A 985 22.59 6.55 -11.75
N ALA A 986 23.01 7.74 -12.19
CA ALA A 986 22.22 8.64 -13.01
C ALA A 986 21.88 8.06 -14.40
N MET A 987 22.65 7.09 -14.91
CA MET A 987 22.31 6.39 -16.16
C MET A 987 20.93 5.73 -16.12
N PHE A 988 20.49 5.34 -14.92
CA PHE A 988 19.16 4.79 -14.65
C PHE A 988 18.05 5.79 -14.96
N ALA A 989 18.28 7.09 -14.73
CA ALA A 989 17.29 8.15 -14.90
C ALA A 989 17.28 8.78 -16.29
N VAL A 990 18.22 8.41 -17.18
CA VAL A 990 18.25 8.93 -18.56
C VAL A 990 17.01 8.46 -19.33
N GLN A 991 16.32 9.42 -19.95
CA GLN A 991 15.07 9.22 -20.69
C GLN A 991 15.16 8.15 -21.80
N GLY A 992 14.02 7.54 -22.12
CA GLY A 992 13.92 6.43 -23.06
C GLY A 992 14.30 6.82 -24.50
N ALA A 993 13.81 7.96 -24.99
CA ALA A 993 14.17 8.51 -26.30
C ALA A 993 15.68 8.74 -26.48
N LEU A 994 16.43 8.89 -25.38
CA LEU A 994 17.87 9.06 -25.39
C LEU A 994 18.65 7.79 -25.05
N SER A 995 17.99 6.63 -25.02
CA SER A 995 18.62 5.34 -24.75
C SER A 995 19.80 5.03 -25.68
N GLU A 996 19.71 5.36 -26.96
CA GLU A 996 20.82 5.24 -27.92
C GLU A 996 21.99 6.16 -27.56
N SER A 997 21.72 7.38 -27.08
CA SER A 997 22.76 8.29 -26.59
C SER A 997 23.50 7.73 -25.39
N LYS A 998 22.93 6.76 -24.65
CA LYS A 998 23.63 6.09 -23.56
C LYS A 998 24.78 5.20 -24.04
N LYS A 999 24.74 4.69 -25.28
CA LYS A 999 25.78 3.79 -25.84
C LYS A 999 27.17 4.42 -25.81
N ARG A 1000 27.28 5.74 -25.98
CA ARG A 1000 28.58 6.45 -25.93
C ARG A 1000 29.27 6.35 -24.57
N PHE A 1001 28.53 6.09 -23.49
CA PHE A 1001 29.11 5.91 -22.16
C PHE A 1001 29.64 4.49 -21.92
N ARG A 1002 29.30 3.51 -22.78
CA ARG A 1002 29.69 2.11 -22.62
C ARG A 1002 31.19 1.95 -22.38
N GLY A 1003 32.03 2.57 -23.21
CA GLY A 1003 33.49 2.47 -23.07
C GLY A 1003 34.00 3.00 -21.73
N VAL A 1004 33.46 4.13 -21.27
CA VAL A 1004 33.83 4.72 -19.97
C VAL A 1004 33.34 3.87 -18.80
N LEU A 1005 32.09 3.39 -18.85
CA LEU A 1005 31.50 2.55 -17.81
C LEU A 1005 32.19 1.18 -17.71
N SER A 1006 32.52 0.54 -18.83
CA SER A 1006 33.30 -0.71 -18.85
C SER A 1006 34.73 -0.53 -18.34
N LYS A 1007 35.34 0.64 -18.57
CA LYS A 1007 36.64 0.96 -17.96
C LYS A 1007 36.51 1.18 -16.45
N LEU A 1008 35.51 1.95 -16.01
CA LEU A 1008 35.27 2.19 -14.58
C LEU A 1008 34.96 0.90 -13.83
N SER A 1009 34.20 -0.02 -14.43
CA SER A 1009 33.82 -1.29 -13.80
C SER A 1009 35.01 -2.18 -13.43
N THR A 1010 36.17 -1.96 -14.04
CA THR A 1010 37.39 -2.76 -13.82
C THR A 1010 38.51 -1.96 -13.16
N THR A 1011 38.59 -0.65 -13.40
CA THR A 1011 39.76 0.16 -13.02
C THR A 1011 39.52 1.18 -11.89
N ASP A 1012 38.26 1.48 -11.51
CA ASP A 1012 38.02 2.49 -10.48
C ASP A 1012 38.56 2.02 -9.10
N PRO A 1013 39.25 2.89 -8.33
CA PRO A 1013 39.73 2.54 -6.99
C PRO A 1013 38.60 2.13 -6.03
N SER A 1014 37.40 2.70 -6.18
CA SER A 1014 36.24 2.39 -5.34
C SER A 1014 35.50 1.15 -5.84
N PRO A 1015 35.42 0.05 -5.06
CA PRO A 1015 34.63 -1.11 -5.42
C PRO A 1015 33.15 -0.79 -5.67
N SER A 1016 32.61 0.18 -4.94
CA SER A 1016 31.23 0.64 -5.11
C SER A 1016 31.01 1.31 -6.46
N VAL A 1017 31.97 2.11 -6.94
CA VAL A 1017 31.91 2.73 -8.27
C VAL A 1017 32.05 1.67 -9.35
N ARG A 1018 32.95 0.69 -9.17
CA ARG A 1018 33.11 -0.44 -10.10
C ARG A 1018 31.79 -1.19 -10.29
N ALA A 1019 31.11 -1.51 -9.19
CA ALA A 1019 29.83 -2.21 -9.20
C ALA A 1019 28.72 -1.39 -9.89
N ALA A 1020 28.57 -0.12 -9.52
CA ALA A 1020 27.59 0.78 -10.13
C ALA A 1020 27.84 0.97 -11.64
N ALA A 1021 29.11 1.10 -12.04
CA ALA A 1021 29.50 1.23 -13.44
C ALA A 1021 29.19 -0.04 -14.26
N ALA A 1022 29.46 -1.22 -13.71
CA ALA A 1022 29.13 -2.49 -14.34
C ALA A 1022 27.62 -2.64 -14.55
N TYR A 1023 26.84 -2.35 -13.51
CA TYR A 1023 25.38 -2.37 -13.60
C TYR A 1023 24.88 -1.42 -14.67
N ALA A 1024 25.32 -0.15 -14.64
CA ALA A 1024 24.95 0.85 -15.63
C ALA A 1024 25.32 0.43 -17.06
N ALA A 1025 26.52 -0.16 -17.27
CA ALA A 1025 26.95 -0.64 -18.58
C ALA A 1025 26.05 -1.76 -19.13
N ALA A 1026 25.58 -2.67 -18.27
CA ALA A 1026 24.73 -3.78 -18.67
C ALA A 1026 23.29 -3.37 -19.00
N GLN A 1027 22.81 -2.23 -18.46
CA GLN A 1027 21.51 -1.65 -18.81
C GLN A 1027 21.53 -0.91 -20.15
N LEU A 1028 22.69 -0.75 -20.79
CA LEU A 1028 22.77 -0.09 -22.09
C LEU A 1028 22.25 -1.01 -23.20
N PRO A 1029 21.44 -0.50 -24.16
CA PRO A 1029 20.99 -1.28 -25.31
C PRO A 1029 22.20 -1.85 -26.04
N LYS A 1030 22.19 -3.15 -26.41
CA LYS A 1030 23.34 -3.83 -27.03
C LYS A 1030 23.86 -3.11 -28.27
#